data_AF-A0A9D8QUS7-F1
#
_entry.id   AF-A0A9D8QUS7-F1
#
_cell.length_a   1.000
_cell.length_b   1.000
_cell.length_c   1.000
_cell.angle_alpha   90.00
_cell.angle_beta   90.00
_cell.angle_gamma   90.00
#
_symmetry.space_group_name_H-M   'P 1'
#
loop_
_entity.id
_entity.type
_entity.pdbx_description
1 polymer ?
#
loop_
_entity_poly.entity_id
_entity_poly.type
_entity_poly.pdbx_seq_one_letter_code
_entity_poly.pdbx_strand_id
1 'polypeptide(L)'
;MKRFTISFLTLCFALMAAAEPIGKHAALYTAKAFMLSKGKNINQAQTPFKASRHGVTQQTSDEEAYYYVFNAGDNGGYVIVSGDDRVEPILGYVEQGSFDPNNIPENMREMLQMYADEIKFVIDNNIQQDDPRIKKRNKVAGTRHSVGEMLTTRWNQGKPYNITCPDYYKEDDVDEATALPKKSGPATGCTATAMAQVMYFYRYPEKIKKVIPSYSITYTSKKNGTQKTVNIPAIQRNTVIKWDDMQDTYSWEDGHVANAQDSAVANLMRYCGQAVTMHYGPSSGANFSAEAYIEYFGYDQRAWVGERSSFSIDQWFDLIYNEISQGYPVLMSGFSSGGGHAFVLDGFDGDNLFHLNWGWGGGSNGWFLVGILNPGDNSGIGASSSSDGYSMSQRALFSLRLPGTPKSEGYLTVSDVTITHTSIKSKFTNRTGSANGFHTGIMMLDENGELELVGTKQVIASLANGSSQTKTFQIAGKLTEGTYRLSPASKPAKSEEWQAAFDFQTQYIEAVVDSVGGVVLTMKKPIPTNESISVDTITFPGTRIVGKQQEVKVTFRNDGKEYFKTIYLLASKTQQKVYTKSKSQVAVRSGETVDISYFFTPEETGTYNLWLATDDKGNNVIGQGTMEVISEAEAQKASLTVSSYTITNLVNGYAYGKCLVGQAKIKNNKNIDFHGRFKLTIWTQYGGSGSAWGGSSHTYEVDILGGKIATVDFSFDGLGENNKYYLSASYVNQDGELGNGGVWDLGGWTIKPGIAAWKNDGTITGKEYKASMTTPAGTCGVYADCSKKINRMSPNKNPNTIYAFGENMVPPTTLTDYNLVHGKHASHINLINDEPYYLPATFRADSASFTYTFPETEAGTDWHAITMPFAVDSIFLDDQHILLSDTLKHFWIYEFAKEGWNGEIVFKPATTLRGGTPYIIAADSTMAGCSVVFRALNVPFYKTGTDKMVVTSANYKFHGNTYAPKLKNVYILNDEGTAFEYTTAAKALTPMASYFTTELPDSVAPASIVLPDIPVVAVREATLDEMSSEPVIAGTYDVLTLKRTFEAGYNTICLPFAVDDIASVFGQDAQAYEFFGLMGNDINFVKIDTLAAGQPYIIYLPEAISEDIVLSNISIDEESTQPGFVIKDGIHFRGIYHLVTSDIYSMELHKLNADGTLEKYAPGEIINGFRAVFSIPWDEMTLRFYEDATGIVSPLGETEEGVAIFNVAGQRLNKMQKGINIVNGKKVLK
;
A
#
# COMPACT_ATOMS: atom_id res chain seq x y z
N MET A 1 -23.86 -69.23 -0.87
CA MET A 1 -25.09 -68.72 -0.20
C MET A 1 -25.53 -67.41 -0.85
N LYS A 2 -26.75 -66.92 -0.57
CA LYS A 2 -27.48 -65.99 -1.46
C LYS A 2 -27.04 -64.52 -1.35
N ARG A 3 -27.19 -63.80 -2.46
CA ARG A 3 -27.20 -62.32 -2.58
C ARG A 3 -28.31 -61.70 -1.71
N PHE A 4 -28.14 -60.45 -1.29
CA PHE A 4 -29.22 -59.43 -1.39
C PHE A 4 -28.64 -58.02 -1.52
N THR A 5 -29.41 -57.14 -2.16
CA THR A 5 -29.03 -55.80 -2.64
C THR A 5 -30.05 -54.76 -2.17
N ILE A 6 -29.60 -53.50 -2.00
CA ILE A 6 -30.37 -52.25 -2.11
C ILE A 6 -31.56 -52.08 -1.15
N SER A 7 -31.43 -51.14 -0.19
CA SER A 7 -32.33 -49.97 -0.01
C SER A 7 -32.08 -49.28 1.34
N PHE A 8 -31.44 -48.10 1.33
CA PHE A 8 -31.86 -46.93 2.12
C PHE A 8 -31.06 -45.70 1.67
N LEU A 9 -31.49 -45.11 0.55
CA LEU A 9 -31.15 -43.73 0.19
C LEU A 9 -32.15 -42.78 0.89
N THR A 10 -31.90 -41.48 0.85
CA THR A 10 -32.81 -40.39 1.29
C THR A 10 -33.19 -40.36 2.78
N LEU A 11 -32.25 -39.84 3.60
CA LEU A 11 -32.58 -38.69 4.44
C LEU A 11 -31.36 -37.76 4.55
N CYS A 12 -31.11 -37.00 3.48
CA CYS A 12 -30.16 -35.90 3.55
C CYS A 12 -30.76 -34.79 4.42
N PHE A 13 -30.31 -34.66 5.66
CA PHE A 13 -30.41 -33.37 6.34
C PHE A 13 -29.39 -32.44 5.71
N ALA A 14 -29.87 -31.61 4.79
CA ALA A 14 -29.13 -30.41 4.40
C ALA A 14 -29.01 -29.54 5.66
N LEU A 15 -27.79 -29.44 6.19
CA LEU A 15 -27.42 -28.35 7.08
C LEU A 15 -27.38 -27.08 6.23
N MET A 16 -28.55 -26.45 6.07
CA MET A 16 -28.63 -25.07 5.63
C MET A 16 -27.98 -24.22 6.72
N ALA A 17 -26.78 -23.72 6.45
CA ALA A 17 -26.19 -22.65 7.25
C ALA A 17 -27.09 -21.42 7.07
N ALA A 18 -27.83 -21.06 8.12
CA ALA A 18 -28.57 -19.82 8.16
C ALA A 18 -27.62 -18.69 8.61
N ALA A 19 -27.70 -17.53 7.95
CA ALA A 19 -27.00 -16.33 8.37
C ALA A 19 -27.62 -15.77 9.66
N GLU A 20 -26.81 -15.27 10.59
CA GLU A 20 -27.26 -14.79 11.90
C GLU A 20 -26.90 -13.32 12.16
N PRO A 21 -27.79 -12.53 12.81
CA PRO A 21 -27.46 -11.18 13.26
C PRO A 21 -26.19 -11.15 14.13
N ILE A 22 -25.20 -10.34 13.77
CA ILE A 22 -24.04 -10.11 14.65
C ILE A 22 -24.52 -9.27 15.84
N GLY A 23 -24.88 -9.96 16.91
CA GLY A 23 -25.18 -9.31 18.18
C GLY A 23 -23.98 -8.49 18.68
N LYS A 24 -24.24 -7.52 19.57
CA LYS A 24 -23.23 -6.63 20.17
C LYS A 24 -21.96 -7.36 20.64
N HIS A 25 -22.05 -8.64 20.98
CA HIS A 25 -20.92 -9.45 21.43
C HIS A 25 -20.09 -10.10 20.33
N ALA A 26 -20.73 -10.67 19.30
CA ALA A 26 -20.02 -11.10 18.10
C ALA A 26 -19.34 -9.88 17.46
N ALA A 27 -20.01 -8.72 17.47
CA ALA A 27 -19.41 -7.46 17.07
C ALA A 27 -18.24 -7.06 17.99
N LEU A 28 -18.35 -7.21 19.32
CA LEU A 28 -17.26 -6.91 20.25
C LEU A 28 -16.10 -7.91 20.15
N TYR A 29 -16.35 -9.16 19.75
CA TYR A 29 -15.33 -10.16 19.51
C TYR A 29 -14.58 -9.86 18.22
N THR A 30 -15.30 -9.57 17.14
CA THR A 30 -14.76 -9.08 15.87
C THR A 30 -13.97 -7.78 16.07
N ALA A 31 -14.53 -6.81 16.81
CA ALA A 31 -13.87 -5.57 17.22
C ALA A 31 -12.56 -5.84 17.97
N LYS A 32 -12.56 -6.83 18.87
CA LYS A 32 -11.41 -7.18 19.68
C LYS A 32 -10.36 -7.94 18.91
N ALA A 33 -10.72 -8.98 18.17
CA ALA A 33 -9.79 -9.71 17.30
C ALA A 33 -9.10 -8.73 16.34
N PHE A 34 -9.87 -7.77 15.80
CA PHE A 34 -9.37 -6.68 14.99
C PHE A 34 -8.46 -5.70 15.77
N MET A 35 -8.90 -5.11 16.88
CA MET A 35 -8.07 -4.12 17.58
C MET A 35 -6.87 -4.76 18.31
N LEU A 36 -6.94 -6.02 18.76
CA LEU A 36 -5.78 -6.77 19.23
C LEU A 36 -4.80 -7.02 18.06
N SER A 37 -5.30 -7.35 16.88
CA SER A 37 -4.47 -7.35 15.66
C SER A 37 -4.09 -5.94 15.20
N LYS A 38 -4.53 -4.87 15.89
CA LYS A 38 -4.00 -3.48 15.86
C LYS A 38 -3.15 -3.10 17.09
N GLY A 39 -2.75 -4.06 17.93
CA GLY A 39 -1.97 -3.81 19.15
C GLY A 39 -2.71 -2.96 20.20
N LYS A 40 -4.03 -2.87 20.13
CA LYS A 40 -4.90 -1.96 20.92
C LYS A 40 -6.01 -2.75 21.61
N ASN A 41 -6.20 -2.52 22.91
CA ASN A 41 -7.17 -3.27 23.68
C ASN A 41 -8.51 -2.51 23.80
N ILE A 42 -9.57 -3.13 23.27
CA ILE A 42 -10.94 -2.65 23.51
C ILE A 42 -11.35 -2.98 24.93
N ASN A 43 -11.70 -1.92 25.64
CA ASN A 43 -12.33 -1.99 26.93
C ASN A 43 -13.76 -2.53 26.77
N GLN A 44 -13.96 -3.82 27.03
CA GLN A 44 -15.25 -4.52 26.98
C GLN A 44 -16.25 -3.99 28.05
N ALA A 45 -15.91 -2.99 28.87
CA ALA A 45 -16.84 -2.21 29.72
C ALA A 45 -17.66 -1.21 28.95
N GLN A 46 -17.17 -0.78 27.79
CA GLN A 46 -17.93 0.15 27.00
C GLN A 46 -19.29 -0.44 26.66
N THR A 47 -20.32 0.32 27.01
CA THR A 47 -21.45 0.45 26.12
C THR A 47 -20.89 1.01 24.81
N PRO A 48 -20.80 0.22 23.72
CA PRO A 48 -20.52 0.80 22.44
C PRO A 48 -21.64 1.78 22.11
N PHE A 49 -21.34 2.79 21.32
CA PHE A 49 -22.41 3.40 20.57
C PHE A 49 -23.01 2.32 19.66
N LYS A 50 -24.33 2.16 19.71
CA LYS A 50 -25.07 1.23 18.87
C LYS A 50 -25.96 2.03 17.94
N ALA A 51 -25.90 1.78 16.64
CA ALA A 51 -26.98 2.18 15.75
C ALA A 51 -28.14 1.22 15.94
N SER A 52 -28.96 1.46 16.97
CA SER A 52 -30.15 0.66 17.26
C SER A 52 -30.98 0.46 16.00
N ARG A 53 -31.43 -0.78 15.78
CA ARG A 53 -32.33 -1.11 14.66
C ARG A 53 -33.67 -0.41 14.86
N HIS A 54 -33.86 0.76 14.25
CA HIS A 54 -35.01 1.61 14.55
C HIS A 54 -36.28 1.05 13.93
N GLY A 55 -37.04 0.36 14.77
CA GLY A 55 -38.34 -0.15 14.40
C GLY A 55 -38.95 -1.19 15.32
N VAL A 56 -38.22 -1.89 16.18
CA VAL A 56 -38.92 -2.85 17.06
C VAL A 56 -39.29 -2.20 18.38
N THR A 57 -40.58 -1.91 18.59
CA THR A 57 -41.07 -1.59 19.93
C THR A 57 -41.12 -2.85 20.78
N GLN A 58 -40.23 -2.89 21.78
CA GLN A 58 -40.32 -3.77 22.94
C GLN A 58 -40.49 -5.29 22.68
N GLN A 59 -39.62 -5.95 21.88
CA GLN A 59 -39.22 -7.34 22.22
C GLN A 59 -38.05 -7.99 21.43
N THR A 60 -37.40 -7.33 20.47
CA THR A 60 -36.07 -7.80 20.04
C THR A 60 -35.03 -7.49 21.11
N SER A 61 -33.95 -8.28 21.12
CA SER A 61 -32.89 -8.10 22.09
C SER A 61 -32.30 -6.69 21.96
N ASP A 62 -31.91 -6.08 23.09
CA ASP A 62 -31.23 -4.77 23.12
C ASP A 62 -29.78 -4.86 22.57
N GLU A 63 -29.50 -5.93 21.84
CA GLU A 63 -28.24 -6.40 21.30
C GLU A 63 -28.22 -6.48 19.79
N GLU A 64 -29.30 -6.16 19.08
CA GLU A 64 -29.34 -5.99 17.64
C GLU A 64 -29.19 -4.51 17.26
N ALA A 65 -28.15 -4.21 16.48
CA ALA A 65 -27.87 -2.91 15.90
C ALA A 65 -27.58 -3.11 14.41
N TYR A 66 -27.50 -2.01 13.67
CA TYR A 66 -26.87 -2.05 12.35
C TYR A 66 -25.36 -2.10 12.49
N TYR A 67 -24.77 -1.39 13.45
CA TYR A 67 -23.36 -1.52 13.80
C TYR A 67 -23.12 -1.08 15.24
N TYR A 68 -21.90 -1.34 15.71
CA TYR A 68 -21.40 -0.97 17.02
C TYR A 68 -20.07 -0.25 16.91
N VAL A 69 -19.89 0.80 17.70
CA VAL A 69 -18.62 1.54 17.80
C VAL A 69 -18.03 1.34 19.20
N PHE A 70 -16.86 0.70 19.25
CA PHE A 70 -16.14 0.35 20.47
C PHE A 70 -14.82 1.13 20.55
N ASN A 71 -14.53 1.84 21.65
CA ASN A 71 -13.23 2.50 21.82
C ASN A 71 -12.19 1.53 22.39
N ALA A 72 -10.93 1.77 22.07
CA ALA A 72 -9.79 1.12 22.66
C ALA A 72 -9.30 1.90 23.90
N GLY A 73 -10.18 2.06 24.88
CA GLY A 73 -9.93 2.87 26.07
C GLY A 73 -9.97 4.38 25.82
N ASP A 74 -9.47 5.15 26.78
CA ASP A 74 -9.40 6.61 26.66
C ASP A 74 -8.29 6.98 25.67
N ASN A 75 -8.66 7.66 24.58
CA ASN A 75 -7.75 8.12 23.52
C ASN A 75 -7.02 7.02 22.70
N GLY A 76 -7.30 5.72 22.91
CA GLY A 76 -6.61 4.62 22.23
C GLY A 76 -7.18 4.19 20.87
N GLY A 77 -8.15 4.93 20.33
CA GLY A 77 -8.82 4.65 19.05
C GLY A 77 -10.24 4.08 19.22
N TYR A 78 -10.87 3.69 18.12
CA TYR A 78 -12.15 2.97 18.13
C TYR A 78 -12.37 2.14 16.87
N VAL A 79 -13.31 1.19 16.89
CA VAL A 79 -13.67 0.37 15.72
C VAL A 79 -15.17 0.28 15.57
N ILE A 80 -15.62 0.39 14.33
CA ILE A 80 -17.00 0.29 13.85
C ILE A 80 -17.16 -1.11 13.26
N VAL A 81 -18.01 -1.92 13.88
CA VAL A 81 -18.23 -3.32 13.51
C VAL A 81 -19.66 -3.55 13.11
N SER A 82 -19.85 -4.28 12.02
CA SER A 82 -21.17 -4.67 11.53
C SER A 82 -21.99 -5.39 12.59
N GLY A 83 -23.31 -5.15 12.56
CA GLY A 83 -24.32 -5.91 13.28
C GLY A 83 -24.96 -7.04 12.47
N ASP A 84 -24.38 -7.43 11.33
CA ASP A 84 -24.85 -8.54 10.49
C ASP A 84 -23.67 -9.24 9.76
N ASP A 85 -23.71 -10.58 9.70
CA ASP A 85 -22.59 -11.45 9.28
C ASP A 85 -22.41 -11.59 7.77
N ARG A 86 -23.36 -11.04 7.02
CA ARG A 86 -23.40 -11.08 5.58
C ARG A 86 -22.63 -9.92 4.94
N VAL A 87 -22.55 -8.75 5.58
CA VAL A 87 -21.72 -7.61 5.09
C VAL A 87 -20.29 -7.68 5.65
N GLU A 88 -19.42 -6.78 5.19
CA GLU A 88 -18.09 -6.56 5.76
C GLU A 88 -18.11 -6.42 7.29
N PRO A 89 -17.38 -7.28 8.04
CA PRO A 89 -17.44 -7.30 9.50
C PRO A 89 -16.88 -6.02 10.13
N ILE A 90 -15.85 -5.40 9.53
CA ILE A 90 -15.30 -4.12 9.97
C ILE A 90 -15.69 -3.05 8.95
N LEU A 91 -16.44 -2.05 9.40
CA LEU A 91 -16.89 -0.94 8.57
C LEU A 91 -15.89 0.22 8.61
N GLY A 92 -15.16 0.31 9.72
CA GLY A 92 -13.98 1.15 9.83
C GLY A 92 -13.39 1.20 11.24
N TYR A 93 -12.25 1.88 11.40
CA TYR A 93 -11.59 2.05 12.69
C TYR A 93 -10.76 3.34 12.74
N VAL A 94 -10.73 3.97 13.91
CA VAL A 94 -9.89 5.12 14.24
C VAL A 94 -8.73 4.66 15.09
N GLU A 95 -7.54 5.13 14.73
CA GLU A 95 -6.26 4.72 15.34
C GLU A 95 -6.05 5.28 16.75
N GLN A 96 -6.48 6.52 17.00
CA GLN A 96 -6.25 7.29 18.25
C GLN A 96 -7.45 8.22 18.50
N GLY A 97 -7.73 8.58 19.76
CA GLY A 97 -8.96 9.25 20.13
C GLY A 97 -10.01 8.30 20.71
N SER A 98 -11.25 8.76 20.82
CA SER A 98 -12.36 8.00 21.36
C SER A 98 -13.67 8.47 20.75
N PHE A 99 -14.55 7.56 20.38
CA PHE A 99 -15.90 7.90 19.95
C PHE A 99 -16.73 8.39 21.14
N ASP A 100 -17.23 9.61 21.07
CA ASP A 100 -18.24 10.16 21.99
C ASP A 100 -19.58 10.33 21.25
N PRO A 101 -20.62 9.55 21.59
CA PRO A 101 -21.92 9.65 20.93
C PRO A 101 -22.64 10.98 21.17
N ASN A 102 -22.23 11.78 22.16
CA ASN A 102 -22.82 13.11 22.42
C ASN A 102 -22.13 14.22 21.63
N ASN A 103 -20.96 13.94 21.05
CA ASN A 103 -20.11 14.91 20.36
C ASN A 103 -19.57 14.31 19.04
N ILE A 104 -20.42 13.55 18.33
CA ILE A 104 -20.08 12.98 17.02
C ILE A 104 -19.94 14.13 16.01
N PRO A 105 -18.78 14.31 15.36
CA PRO A 105 -18.62 15.28 14.30
C PRO A 105 -19.56 14.97 13.12
N GLU A 106 -20.12 15.99 12.48
CA GLU A 106 -21.17 15.87 11.45
C GLU A 106 -20.84 14.85 10.33
N ASN A 107 -19.62 14.87 9.80
CA ASN A 107 -19.21 13.95 8.72
C ASN A 107 -19.12 12.48 9.17
N MET A 108 -18.59 12.22 10.37
CA MET A 108 -18.52 10.91 10.99
C MET A 108 -19.91 10.37 11.24
N ARG A 109 -20.85 11.25 11.63
CA ARG A 109 -22.26 10.90 11.81
C ARG A 109 -22.94 10.52 10.49
N GLU A 110 -22.74 11.29 9.43
CA GLU A 110 -23.28 10.96 8.10
C GLU A 110 -22.73 9.62 7.59
N MET A 111 -21.42 9.39 7.72
CA MET A 111 -20.80 8.12 7.31
C MET A 111 -21.30 6.93 8.14
N LEU A 112 -21.40 7.12 9.46
CA LEU A 112 -21.99 6.15 10.36
C LEU A 112 -23.46 5.88 10.02
N GLN A 113 -24.23 6.87 9.58
CA GLN A 113 -25.60 6.61 9.14
C GLN A 113 -25.63 5.70 7.90
N MET A 114 -24.79 5.93 6.88
CA MET A 114 -24.75 5.05 5.69
C MET A 114 -24.47 3.58 6.02
N TYR A 115 -23.59 3.32 7.00
CA TYR A 115 -23.34 1.98 7.53
C TYR A 115 -24.53 1.39 8.28
N ALA A 116 -25.41 2.23 8.84
CA ALA A 116 -26.67 1.74 9.35
C ALA A 116 -27.46 1.13 8.19
N ASP A 117 -27.60 1.87 7.11
CA ASP A 117 -28.47 1.56 5.98
C ASP A 117 -27.99 0.40 5.09
N GLU A 118 -26.67 0.29 4.85
CA GLU A 118 -26.06 -0.85 4.15
C GLU A 118 -26.22 -2.17 4.91
N ILE A 119 -26.38 -2.13 6.23
CA ILE A 119 -26.56 -3.34 7.06
C ILE A 119 -28.03 -3.63 7.26
N LYS A 120 -28.79 -2.55 7.49
CA LYS A 120 -30.24 -2.54 7.49
C LYS A 120 -30.78 -3.27 6.28
N PHE A 121 -30.28 -2.93 5.08
CA PHE A 121 -30.46 -3.68 3.83
C PHE A 121 -30.51 -5.18 4.11
N VAL A 122 -29.35 -5.73 4.44
CA VAL A 122 -29.15 -7.16 4.36
C VAL A 122 -30.06 -7.91 5.34
N ILE A 123 -30.35 -7.30 6.50
CA ILE A 123 -31.33 -7.79 7.48
C ILE A 123 -32.73 -7.89 6.90
N ASP A 124 -33.40 -6.75 6.70
CA ASP A 124 -34.87 -6.76 6.62
C ASP A 124 -35.44 -7.26 5.27
N ASN A 125 -34.58 -7.78 4.40
CA ASN A 125 -34.96 -8.43 3.14
C ASN A 125 -34.32 -9.82 2.95
N ASN A 126 -33.79 -10.40 4.03
CA ASN A 126 -33.41 -11.82 4.11
C ASN A 126 -32.49 -12.26 2.95
N ILE A 127 -31.58 -11.39 2.56
CA ILE A 127 -30.58 -11.69 1.53
C ILE A 127 -29.68 -12.80 2.08
N GLN A 128 -29.44 -13.86 1.30
CA GLN A 128 -28.72 -15.05 1.80
C GLN A 128 -27.19 -14.86 1.72
N GLN A 129 -26.42 -15.64 2.46
CA GLN A 129 -24.95 -15.44 2.52
C GLN A 129 -24.21 -15.85 1.24
N ASP A 130 -24.80 -16.75 0.44
CA ASP A 130 -24.31 -17.19 -0.88
C ASP A 130 -24.75 -16.26 -2.02
N ASP A 131 -25.55 -15.25 -1.71
CA ASP A 131 -26.24 -14.41 -2.66
C ASP A 131 -25.29 -13.37 -3.27
N PRO A 132 -25.16 -13.25 -4.61
CA PRO A 132 -24.22 -12.32 -5.26
C PRO A 132 -24.34 -10.86 -4.80
N ARG A 133 -25.51 -10.53 -4.25
CA ARG A 133 -26.01 -9.26 -3.72
C ARG A 133 -25.27 -8.79 -2.46
N ILE A 134 -24.58 -9.70 -1.77
CA ILE A 134 -23.77 -9.45 -0.57
C ILE A 134 -22.34 -9.98 -0.70
N LYS A 135 -21.87 -10.28 -1.92
CA LYS A 135 -20.47 -10.61 -2.08
C LYS A 135 -19.63 -9.41 -1.65
N LYS A 136 -18.78 -9.64 -0.65
CA LYS A 136 -17.70 -8.76 -0.21
C LYS A 136 -17.03 -8.09 -1.40
N ARG A 137 -16.47 -6.89 -1.22
CA ARG A 137 -15.96 -6.04 -2.32
C ARG A 137 -14.73 -6.59 -3.08
N ASN A 138 -14.40 -7.84 -2.84
CA ASN A 138 -13.30 -8.63 -3.39
C ASN A 138 -13.70 -9.19 -4.78
N LYS A 139 -13.85 -8.31 -5.78
CA LYS A 139 -13.95 -8.68 -7.20
C LYS A 139 -12.94 -7.88 -8.02
N VAL A 140 -11.66 -8.14 -7.77
CA VAL A 140 -10.54 -7.62 -8.56
C VAL A 140 -9.71 -8.81 -9.03
N ALA A 141 -9.30 -8.81 -10.29
CA ALA A 141 -8.37 -9.83 -10.79
C ALA A 141 -6.96 -9.68 -10.18
N GLY A 142 -6.48 -8.44 -10.02
CA GLY A 142 -5.19 -8.12 -9.41
C GLY A 142 -5.25 -7.98 -7.89
N THR A 143 -4.09 -8.10 -7.24
CA THR A 143 -3.97 -7.94 -5.78
C THR A 143 -3.95 -6.48 -5.32
N ARG A 144 -4.35 -6.27 -4.05
CA ARG A 144 -4.26 -5.00 -3.34
C ARG A 144 -3.36 -5.14 -2.11
N HIS A 145 -2.33 -4.29 -2.00
CA HIS A 145 -1.42 -4.22 -0.86
C HIS A 145 -1.94 -3.20 0.16
N SER A 146 -1.67 -3.41 1.45
CA SER A 146 -1.85 -2.35 2.44
C SER A 146 -0.88 -1.18 2.23
N VAL A 147 -1.31 0.02 2.64
CA VAL A 147 -0.61 1.29 2.57
C VAL A 147 -0.91 2.04 3.87
N GLY A 148 0.13 2.34 4.66
CA GLY A 148 0.02 3.12 5.89
C GLY A 148 -0.54 4.54 5.68
N GLU A 149 -0.87 5.22 6.78
CA GLU A 149 -1.28 6.64 6.72
C GLU A 149 -0.14 7.53 6.18
N MET A 150 -0.42 8.34 5.17
CA MET A 150 0.57 9.20 4.51
C MET A 150 0.62 10.62 5.10
N LEU A 151 -0.50 11.19 5.57
CA LEU A 151 -0.53 12.53 6.14
C LEU A 151 -0.32 12.48 7.66
N THR A 152 0.74 13.12 8.14
CA THR A 152 0.95 13.34 9.58
C THR A 152 0.09 14.49 10.13
N THR A 153 -0.47 15.36 9.29
CA THR A 153 -1.24 16.53 9.71
C THR A 153 -2.56 16.16 10.38
N ARG A 154 -2.91 16.95 11.41
CA ARG A 154 -4.18 16.90 12.12
C ARG A 154 -4.78 18.31 12.16
N TRP A 155 -4.94 18.92 11.00
CA TRP A 155 -5.35 20.33 10.88
C TRP A 155 -6.87 20.52 11.02
N ASN A 156 -7.31 21.73 11.36
CA ASN A 156 -8.70 22.07 11.64
C ASN A 156 -9.13 23.36 10.90
N GLN A 157 -10.38 23.82 11.11
CA GLN A 157 -10.96 25.00 10.46
C GLN A 157 -11.14 26.20 11.38
N GLY A 158 -10.91 26.02 12.69
CA GLY A 158 -10.93 27.08 13.71
C GLY A 158 -9.58 27.79 13.85
N LYS A 159 -9.27 28.30 15.03
CA LYS A 159 -7.93 28.88 15.32
C LYS A 159 -6.89 27.76 15.52
N PRO A 160 -5.59 27.99 15.21
CA PRO A 160 -5.04 29.18 14.53
C PRO A 160 -5.38 29.24 13.04
N TYR A 161 -5.79 28.14 12.42
CA TYR A 161 -5.98 27.96 10.97
C TYR A 161 -6.79 29.06 10.26
N ASN A 162 -7.74 29.72 10.96
CA ASN A 162 -8.59 30.77 10.39
C ASN A 162 -8.19 32.22 10.69
N ILE A 163 -7.08 32.51 11.39
CA ILE A 163 -6.80 33.90 11.87
C ILE A 163 -6.54 34.91 10.73
N THR A 164 -6.26 34.45 9.51
CA THR A 164 -6.12 35.30 8.30
C THR A 164 -7.27 35.12 7.30
N CYS A 165 -8.33 34.38 7.64
CA CYS A 165 -9.50 34.27 6.78
C CYS A 165 -10.30 35.59 6.76
N PRO A 166 -10.85 36.03 5.61
CA PRO A 166 -11.63 37.27 5.52
C PRO A 166 -12.89 37.26 6.38
N ASP A 167 -13.11 38.33 7.14
CA ASP A 167 -14.32 38.52 7.94
C ASP A 167 -15.61 38.45 7.10
N TYR A 168 -16.70 38.03 7.73
CA TYR A 168 -18.01 37.88 7.11
C TYR A 168 -19.09 38.65 7.89
N TYR A 169 -20.26 38.86 7.26
CA TYR A 169 -21.36 39.58 7.91
C TYR A 169 -22.22 38.66 8.79
N LYS A 170 -22.27 38.91 10.10
CA LYS A 170 -23.23 38.31 11.05
C LYS A 170 -24.43 39.25 11.25
N GLU A 171 -25.65 38.70 11.30
CA GLU A 171 -26.88 39.51 11.35
C GLU A 171 -27.36 39.85 12.77
N ASP A 172 -27.01 39.06 13.79
CA ASP A 172 -27.47 39.24 15.18
C ASP A 172 -26.34 39.14 16.20
N ASP A 173 -26.44 40.01 17.22
CA ASP A 173 -25.41 40.18 18.25
C ASP A 173 -26.03 40.20 19.67
N VAL A 174 -27.04 39.35 19.93
CA VAL A 174 -27.47 38.92 21.29
C VAL A 174 -28.16 37.55 21.21
N ASP A 175 -27.82 36.64 22.14
CA ASP A 175 -28.75 35.64 22.68
C ASP A 175 -28.63 35.73 24.21
N GLU A 176 -29.73 35.99 24.91
CA GLU A 176 -29.74 36.12 26.37
C GLU A 176 -29.83 34.76 27.09
N ALA A 177 -30.07 33.65 26.35
CA ALA A 177 -30.29 32.33 26.94
C ALA A 177 -29.02 31.47 27.09
N THR A 178 -27.92 31.80 26.41
CA THR A 178 -26.70 30.98 26.37
C THR A 178 -25.46 31.78 26.79
N ALA A 179 -24.87 31.45 27.95
CA ALA A 179 -23.80 32.23 28.58
C ALA A 179 -22.40 32.04 27.96
N LEU A 180 -22.27 32.20 26.62
CA LEU A 180 -20.99 32.09 25.90
C LEU A 180 -20.67 33.39 25.12
N PRO A 181 -19.44 33.96 25.20
CA PRO A 181 -19.14 35.25 24.59
C PRO A 181 -18.96 35.24 23.06
N LYS A 182 -19.33 36.37 22.45
CA LYS A 182 -19.12 36.74 21.05
C LYS A 182 -17.63 36.78 20.65
N LYS A 183 -17.04 35.72 20.03
CA LYS A 183 -15.69 35.83 19.39
C LYS A 183 -15.24 34.79 18.35
N SER A 184 -16.16 34.13 17.62
CA SER A 184 -15.80 33.22 16.52
C SER A 184 -15.61 33.97 15.18
N GLY A 185 -14.40 33.88 14.59
CA GLY A 185 -14.14 34.33 13.22
C GLY A 185 -14.76 33.40 12.16
N PRO A 186 -14.53 33.65 10.85
CA PRO A 186 -14.93 32.73 9.77
C PRO A 186 -14.26 31.35 9.92
N ALA A 187 -14.88 30.28 9.45
CA ALA A 187 -14.20 29.00 9.26
C ALA A 187 -13.29 29.04 8.01
N THR A 188 -12.21 28.25 7.97
CA THR A 188 -11.39 28.10 6.74
C THR A 188 -12.17 27.49 5.58
N GLY A 189 -13.06 26.53 5.89
CA GLY A 189 -13.78 25.68 4.94
C GLY A 189 -13.08 24.33 4.73
N CYS A 190 -13.86 23.25 4.66
CA CYS A 190 -13.35 21.88 4.53
C CYS A 190 -12.45 21.72 3.30
N THR A 191 -12.89 22.25 2.15
CA THR A 191 -12.12 22.27 0.89
C THR A 191 -10.76 22.94 1.03
N ALA A 192 -10.68 24.09 1.72
CA ALA A 192 -9.41 24.78 1.94
C ALA A 192 -8.47 23.98 2.85
N THR A 193 -9.03 23.33 3.88
CA THR A 193 -8.26 22.51 4.83
C THR A 193 -7.74 21.23 4.20
N ALA A 194 -8.58 20.52 3.45
CA ALA A 194 -8.18 19.35 2.68
C ALA A 194 -7.09 19.70 1.64
N MET A 195 -7.23 20.83 0.94
CA MET A 195 -6.20 21.31 0.01
C MET A 195 -4.88 21.63 0.73
N ALA A 196 -4.95 22.35 1.85
CA ALA A 196 -3.77 22.77 2.60
C ALA A 196 -2.99 21.56 3.15
N GLN A 197 -3.67 20.53 3.68
CA GLN A 197 -3.02 19.31 4.18
C GLN A 197 -2.28 18.55 3.06
N VAL A 198 -2.90 18.40 1.88
CA VAL A 198 -2.25 17.77 0.72
C VAL A 198 -1.05 18.61 0.24
N MET A 199 -1.14 19.94 0.23
CA MET A 199 0.01 20.78 -0.13
C MET A 199 1.17 20.68 0.88
N TYR A 200 0.85 20.54 2.16
CA TYR A 200 1.84 20.34 3.24
C TYR A 200 2.53 18.98 3.17
N PHE A 201 1.80 17.90 2.83
CA PHE A 201 2.39 16.59 2.55
C PHE A 201 3.49 16.69 1.48
N TYR A 202 3.21 17.41 0.38
CA TYR A 202 4.20 17.67 -0.68
C TYR A 202 5.23 18.76 -0.36
N ARG A 203 5.06 19.53 0.73
CA ARG A 203 5.82 20.76 1.06
C ARG A 203 6.00 21.70 -0.15
N TYR A 204 4.95 21.84 -0.97
CA TYR A 204 5.04 22.50 -2.28
C TYR A 204 3.83 23.41 -2.57
N PRO A 205 4.02 24.56 -3.24
CA PRO A 205 5.29 25.17 -3.66
C PRO A 205 5.92 26.03 -2.56
N GLU A 206 7.22 26.31 -2.64
CA GLU A 206 7.87 27.36 -1.83
C GLU A 206 7.19 28.74 -1.95
N LYS A 207 6.64 29.04 -3.14
CA LYS A 207 6.05 30.34 -3.48
C LYS A 207 4.90 30.18 -4.46
N ILE A 208 3.84 30.98 -4.28
CA ILE A 208 2.70 31.06 -5.19
C ILE A 208 3.17 31.42 -6.61
N LYS A 209 2.77 30.62 -7.61
CA LYS A 209 3.30 30.67 -8.98
C LYS A 209 2.60 31.69 -9.87
N LYS A 210 1.32 32.00 -9.61
CA LYS A 210 0.46 32.95 -10.33
C LYS A 210 -0.39 33.75 -9.35
N VAL A 211 -0.73 35.00 -9.67
CA VAL A 211 -1.62 35.83 -8.84
C VAL A 211 -2.95 35.13 -8.62
N ILE A 212 -3.38 34.98 -7.37
CA ILE A 212 -4.72 34.48 -7.03
C ILE A 212 -5.65 35.71 -7.02
N PRO A 213 -6.72 35.75 -7.83
CA PRO A 213 -7.50 36.96 -8.06
C PRO A 213 -8.25 37.44 -6.81
N SER A 214 -8.62 38.73 -6.83
CA SER A 214 -9.60 39.30 -5.90
C SER A 214 -11.01 38.92 -6.31
N TYR A 215 -11.90 38.74 -5.35
CA TYR A 215 -13.33 38.52 -5.57
C TYR A 215 -14.14 39.17 -4.44
N SER A 216 -15.47 39.12 -4.52
CA SER A 216 -16.37 39.71 -3.54
C SER A 216 -17.51 38.76 -3.19
N ILE A 217 -17.92 38.74 -1.92
CA ILE A 217 -19.04 37.93 -1.40
C ILE A 217 -20.17 38.87 -0.99
N THR A 218 -21.40 38.60 -1.42
CA THR A 218 -22.59 39.38 -1.03
C THR A 218 -23.51 38.57 -0.13
N TYR A 219 -23.65 38.99 1.12
CA TYR A 219 -24.55 38.42 2.12
C TYR A 219 -25.90 39.15 2.08
N THR A 220 -27.01 38.40 2.05
CA THR A 220 -28.38 38.95 2.11
C THR A 220 -28.99 38.65 3.47
N SER A 221 -29.48 39.68 4.17
CA SER A 221 -30.18 39.57 5.45
C SER A 221 -31.46 38.73 5.32
N LYS A 222 -31.68 37.80 6.25
CA LYS A 222 -32.91 37.00 6.31
C LYS A 222 -34.08 37.77 6.94
N LYS A 223 -33.82 38.78 7.78
CA LYS A 223 -34.88 39.58 8.43
C LYS A 223 -35.45 40.70 7.56
N ASN A 224 -34.63 41.33 6.72
CA ASN A 224 -35.04 42.53 5.97
C ASN A 224 -34.52 42.60 4.52
N GLY A 225 -33.81 41.58 4.02
CA GLY A 225 -33.32 41.54 2.64
C GLY A 225 -32.16 42.48 2.30
N THR A 226 -31.63 43.23 3.27
CA THR A 226 -30.46 44.12 3.04
C THR A 226 -29.24 43.31 2.60
N GLN A 227 -28.57 43.77 1.55
CA GLN A 227 -27.33 43.17 1.06
C GLN A 227 -26.09 43.90 1.59
N LYS A 228 -25.05 43.14 1.93
CA LYS A 228 -23.71 43.66 2.26
C LYS A 228 -22.63 42.86 1.55
N THR A 229 -21.65 43.57 0.99
CA THR A 229 -20.56 42.96 0.21
C THR A 229 -19.23 43.05 0.94
N VAL A 230 -18.52 41.93 1.04
CA VAL A 230 -17.14 41.82 1.52
C VAL A 230 -16.23 41.66 0.31
N ASN A 231 -15.17 42.47 0.23
CA ASN A 231 -14.15 42.40 -0.83
C ASN A 231 -12.90 41.67 -0.33
N ILE A 232 -12.44 40.68 -1.09
CA ILE A 232 -11.30 39.84 -0.75
C ILE A 232 -10.14 40.19 -1.70
N PRO A 233 -9.03 40.78 -1.20
CA PRO A 233 -7.96 41.31 -2.05
C PRO A 233 -7.07 40.20 -2.63
N ALA A 234 -6.57 40.41 -3.84
CA ALA A 234 -5.74 39.45 -4.58
C ALA A 234 -4.45 39.08 -3.84
N ILE A 235 -4.03 37.81 -3.94
CA ILE A 235 -2.76 37.33 -3.39
C ILE A 235 -1.72 37.33 -4.50
N GLN A 236 -0.57 37.96 -4.23
CA GLN A 236 0.44 38.20 -5.26
C GLN A 236 1.25 36.95 -5.61
N ARG A 237 1.70 36.88 -6.86
CA ARG A 237 2.73 35.94 -7.30
C ARG A 237 4.00 36.11 -6.46
N ASN A 238 4.74 35.03 -6.24
CA ASN A 238 5.95 34.95 -5.40
C ASN A 238 5.73 35.16 -3.90
N THR A 239 4.48 35.24 -3.43
CA THR A 239 4.17 35.14 -1.98
C THR A 239 4.73 33.81 -1.45
N VAL A 240 5.56 33.87 -0.41
CA VAL A 240 6.27 32.72 0.15
C VAL A 240 5.32 31.90 1.02
N ILE A 241 5.36 30.57 0.84
CA ILE A 241 4.70 29.62 1.74
C ILE A 241 5.77 29.07 2.67
N LYS A 242 5.61 29.33 3.97
CA LYS A 242 6.62 29.05 4.98
C LYS A 242 6.48 27.64 5.55
N TRP A 243 6.96 26.64 4.83
CA TRP A 243 6.81 25.25 5.23
C TRP A 243 7.46 24.92 6.57
N ASP A 244 8.68 25.41 6.83
CA ASP A 244 9.44 25.10 8.05
C ASP A 244 8.83 25.73 9.32
N ASP A 245 8.05 26.82 9.17
CA ASP A 245 7.27 27.40 10.26
C ASP A 245 6.02 26.56 10.58
N MET A 246 5.60 25.61 9.72
CA MET A 246 4.36 24.84 9.91
C MET A 246 4.56 23.48 10.59
N GLN A 247 3.70 23.19 11.57
CA GLN A 247 3.62 21.93 12.32
C GLN A 247 2.46 21.02 11.90
N ASP A 248 2.54 19.74 12.28
CA ASP A 248 1.51 18.72 12.03
C ASP A 248 0.23 18.95 12.87
N THR A 249 0.39 19.50 14.08
CA THR A 249 -0.68 19.80 15.05
C THR A 249 -0.52 21.22 15.59
N TYR A 250 -1.62 21.83 16.04
CA TYR A 250 -1.62 23.12 16.75
C TYR A 250 -2.60 23.06 17.92
N SER A 251 -2.19 23.56 19.08
CA SER A 251 -3.08 23.88 20.20
C SER A 251 -3.40 25.37 20.20
N TRP A 252 -4.63 25.72 20.61
CA TRP A 252 -5.05 27.11 20.80
C TRP A 252 -5.84 27.24 22.10
N GLU A 253 -5.38 28.10 23.00
CA GLU A 253 -6.07 28.45 24.24
C GLU A 253 -6.51 29.92 24.24
N ASP A 254 -7.51 30.25 25.06
CA ASP A 254 -7.99 31.63 25.16
C ASP A 254 -6.94 32.55 25.80
N GLY A 255 -6.55 33.58 25.04
CA GLY A 255 -5.45 34.49 25.40
C GLY A 255 -4.14 34.22 24.67
N HIS A 256 -4.02 33.11 23.93
CA HIS A 256 -2.85 32.85 23.07
C HIS A 256 -2.66 33.96 22.03
N VAL A 257 -1.41 34.37 21.82
CA VAL A 257 -1.02 35.40 20.84
C VAL A 257 -0.37 34.70 19.66
N ALA A 258 -0.96 34.88 18.48
CA ALA A 258 -0.51 34.19 17.26
C ALA A 258 0.98 34.45 16.97
N ASN A 259 1.73 33.36 16.82
CA ASN A 259 3.16 33.37 16.52
C ASN A 259 3.42 33.17 15.02
N ALA A 260 4.69 32.96 14.63
CA ALA A 260 5.08 32.73 13.24
C ALA A 260 4.47 31.45 12.63
N GLN A 261 4.30 30.41 13.44
CA GLN A 261 3.80 29.09 13.06
C GLN A 261 2.29 29.13 12.85
N ASP A 262 1.56 29.72 13.80
CA ASP A 262 0.13 30.03 13.69
C ASP A 262 -0.17 30.83 12.41
N SER A 263 0.67 31.83 12.15
CA SER A 263 0.56 32.70 10.97
C SER A 263 0.88 31.95 9.68
N ALA A 264 1.80 30.99 9.68
CA ALA A 264 2.18 30.23 8.49
C ALA A 264 1.03 29.34 8.01
N VAL A 265 0.45 28.52 8.90
CA VAL A 265 -0.68 27.65 8.54
C VAL A 265 -1.93 28.44 8.16
N ALA A 266 -2.23 29.53 8.88
CA ALA A 266 -3.39 30.35 8.56
C ALA A 266 -3.31 31.02 7.19
N ASN A 267 -2.12 31.51 6.82
CA ASN A 267 -1.87 32.06 5.50
C ASN A 267 -2.11 31.00 4.41
N LEU A 268 -1.60 29.78 4.58
CA LEU A 268 -1.85 28.68 3.64
C LEU A 268 -3.36 28.39 3.50
N MET A 269 -4.10 28.29 4.60
CA MET A 269 -5.56 28.09 4.60
C MET A 269 -6.30 29.19 3.83
N ARG A 270 -5.90 30.46 4.02
CA ARG A 270 -6.41 31.59 3.24
C ARG A 270 -6.08 31.44 1.76
N TYR A 271 -4.85 31.04 1.41
CA TYR A 271 -4.41 30.90 0.02
C TYR A 271 -5.20 29.81 -0.70
N CYS A 272 -5.38 28.64 -0.07
CA CYS A 272 -6.21 27.55 -0.59
C CYS A 272 -7.67 27.98 -0.76
N GLY A 273 -8.28 28.59 0.27
CA GLY A 273 -9.67 29.06 0.20
C GLY A 273 -9.90 30.12 -0.88
N GLN A 274 -9.01 31.11 -0.99
CA GLN A 274 -9.10 32.14 -2.02
C GLN A 274 -8.88 31.57 -3.44
N ALA A 275 -8.04 30.54 -3.60
CA ALA A 275 -7.83 29.86 -4.88
C ALA A 275 -9.09 29.16 -5.43
N VAL A 276 -10.03 28.78 -4.55
CA VAL A 276 -11.33 28.17 -4.90
C VAL A 276 -12.53 29.10 -4.67
N THR A 277 -12.30 30.41 -4.54
CA THR A 277 -13.35 31.43 -4.32
C THR A 277 -14.26 31.14 -3.11
N MET A 278 -13.68 30.69 -2.00
CA MET A 278 -14.38 30.32 -0.76
C MET A 278 -15.45 31.32 -0.32
N HIS A 279 -16.67 30.82 -0.09
CA HIS A 279 -17.75 31.61 0.48
C HIS A 279 -17.65 31.58 2.02
N TYR A 280 -16.87 32.51 2.59
CA TYR A 280 -16.57 32.55 4.02
C TYR A 280 -17.80 32.81 4.91
N GLY A 281 -17.89 32.12 6.04
CA GLY A 281 -18.98 32.23 7.00
C GLY A 281 -18.69 31.50 8.33
N PRO A 282 -19.70 31.27 9.18
CA PRO A 282 -19.56 30.40 10.36
C PRO A 282 -19.22 28.95 9.96
N SER A 283 -19.76 28.54 8.81
CA SER A 283 -19.24 27.47 7.96
C SER A 283 -18.92 28.11 6.59
N SER A 284 -17.90 27.60 5.91
CA SER A 284 -17.37 28.17 4.66
C SER A 284 -17.34 27.10 3.56
N GLY A 285 -17.89 27.42 2.38
CA GLY A 285 -18.11 26.45 1.30
C GLY A 285 -17.47 26.84 -0.04
N ALA A 286 -16.89 25.85 -0.72
CA ALA A 286 -16.43 25.91 -2.12
C ALA A 286 -16.20 24.49 -2.67
N ASN A 287 -16.24 24.34 -3.99
CA ASN A 287 -15.76 23.13 -4.68
C ASN A 287 -14.25 23.19 -4.88
N PHE A 288 -13.55 22.05 -4.78
CA PHE A 288 -12.17 21.98 -5.27
C PHE A 288 -12.12 21.92 -6.80
N SER A 289 -10.95 22.28 -7.32
CA SER A 289 -10.63 22.32 -8.75
C SER A 289 -9.16 21.92 -8.94
N ALA A 290 -8.86 21.17 -10.00
CA ALA A 290 -7.48 20.83 -10.35
C ALA A 290 -6.71 22.06 -10.86
N GLU A 291 -7.41 22.96 -11.55
CA GLU A 291 -6.90 24.22 -12.06
C GLU A 291 -6.36 25.12 -10.94
N ALA A 292 -6.94 25.08 -9.73
CA ALA A 292 -6.39 25.80 -8.58
C ALA A 292 -4.97 25.33 -8.22
N TYR A 293 -4.73 24.01 -8.20
CA TYR A 293 -3.41 23.41 -8.00
C TYR A 293 -2.45 23.69 -9.16
N ILE A 294 -2.91 23.53 -10.40
CA ILE A 294 -2.09 23.70 -11.60
C ILE A 294 -1.70 25.17 -11.79
N GLU A 295 -2.66 26.10 -11.77
CA GLU A 295 -2.40 27.50 -12.15
C GLU A 295 -1.74 28.32 -11.03
N TYR A 296 -2.24 28.25 -9.80
CA TYR A 296 -1.77 29.11 -8.71
C TYR A 296 -0.59 28.51 -7.96
N PHE A 297 -0.57 27.18 -7.82
CA PHE A 297 0.43 26.47 -7.03
C PHE A 297 1.47 25.72 -7.90
N GLY A 298 1.19 25.51 -9.19
CA GLY A 298 2.14 24.93 -10.16
C GLY A 298 2.38 23.43 -9.99
N TYR A 299 1.33 22.68 -9.65
CA TYR A 299 1.34 21.22 -9.72
C TYR A 299 1.29 20.72 -11.17
N ASP A 300 1.53 19.42 -11.36
CA ASP A 300 1.52 18.77 -12.68
C ASP A 300 0.14 18.87 -13.38
N GLN A 301 0.18 19.10 -14.70
CA GLN A 301 -1.00 19.27 -15.56
C GLN A 301 -1.84 17.99 -15.76
N ARG A 302 -1.39 16.84 -15.22
CA ARG A 302 -2.19 15.61 -15.13
C ARG A 302 -3.35 15.72 -14.14
N ALA A 303 -3.30 16.61 -13.14
CA ALA A 303 -4.32 16.69 -12.10
C ALA A 303 -5.71 16.96 -12.71
N TRP A 304 -6.73 16.19 -12.30
CA TRP A 304 -8.09 16.33 -12.80
C TRP A 304 -9.13 15.91 -11.75
N VAL A 305 -10.35 16.44 -11.85
CA VAL A 305 -11.46 16.05 -10.97
C VAL A 305 -12.36 15.06 -11.68
N GLY A 306 -12.52 13.86 -11.09
CA GLY A 306 -13.45 12.84 -11.55
C GLY A 306 -14.76 12.87 -10.76
N GLU A 307 -15.86 12.54 -11.45
CA GLU A 307 -17.20 12.38 -10.88
C GLU A 307 -17.50 10.89 -10.74
N ARG A 308 -17.96 10.42 -9.57
CA ARG A 308 -18.32 9.00 -9.34
C ARG A 308 -19.28 8.45 -10.38
N SER A 309 -20.22 9.27 -10.84
CA SER A 309 -21.24 8.94 -11.84
C SER A 309 -20.68 8.61 -13.25
N SER A 310 -19.38 8.84 -13.48
CA SER A 310 -18.71 8.55 -14.75
C SER A 310 -18.05 7.15 -14.81
N PHE A 311 -18.11 6.38 -13.71
CA PHE A 311 -17.40 5.11 -13.52
C PHE A 311 -18.34 4.03 -12.97
N SER A 312 -17.99 2.74 -13.09
CA SER A 312 -18.62 1.69 -12.28
C SER A 312 -18.19 1.79 -10.80
N ILE A 313 -18.83 1.03 -9.91
CA ILE A 313 -18.38 0.93 -8.50
C ILE A 313 -16.89 0.54 -8.43
N ASP A 314 -16.52 -0.48 -9.19
CA ASP A 314 -15.20 -1.10 -9.11
C ASP A 314 -14.13 -0.21 -9.76
N GLN A 315 -14.43 0.42 -10.91
CA GLN A 315 -13.56 1.41 -11.56
C GLN A 315 -13.29 2.63 -10.66
N TRP A 316 -14.29 3.10 -9.90
CA TRP A 316 -14.12 4.22 -8.98
C TRP A 316 -13.20 3.86 -7.81
N PHE A 317 -13.38 2.66 -7.24
CA PHE A 317 -12.52 2.16 -6.19
C PHE A 317 -11.07 2.01 -6.68
N ASP A 318 -10.87 1.40 -7.84
CA ASP A 318 -9.53 1.15 -8.39
C ASP A 318 -8.80 2.46 -8.74
N LEU A 319 -9.50 3.49 -9.23
CA LEU A 319 -8.92 4.82 -9.42
C LEU A 319 -8.38 5.41 -8.11
N ILE A 320 -9.12 5.26 -7.00
CA ILE A 320 -8.68 5.72 -5.68
C ILE A 320 -7.50 4.87 -5.18
N TYR A 321 -7.65 3.54 -5.18
CA TYR A 321 -6.60 2.62 -4.72
C TYR A 321 -5.29 2.81 -5.49
N ASN A 322 -5.33 3.02 -6.80
CA ASN A 322 -4.14 3.19 -7.63
C ASN A 322 -3.37 4.49 -7.33
N GLU A 323 -4.02 5.55 -6.85
CA GLU A 323 -3.31 6.75 -6.36
C GLU A 323 -2.63 6.46 -5.02
N ILE A 324 -3.37 5.87 -4.08
CA ILE A 324 -2.92 5.55 -2.73
C ILE A 324 -1.75 4.55 -2.73
N SER A 325 -1.83 3.47 -3.52
CA SER A 325 -0.79 2.45 -3.65
C SER A 325 0.51 2.93 -4.29
N GLN A 326 0.47 4.08 -4.97
CA GLN A 326 1.66 4.76 -5.50
C GLN A 326 2.16 5.90 -4.59
N GLY A 327 1.61 6.05 -3.38
CA GLY A 327 2.04 7.06 -2.41
C GLY A 327 1.44 8.46 -2.63
N TYR A 328 0.27 8.57 -3.27
CA TYR A 328 -0.36 9.85 -3.58
C TYR A 328 -1.72 10.00 -2.88
N PRO A 329 -1.90 10.98 -1.97
CA PRO A 329 -3.18 11.21 -1.30
C PRO A 329 -4.23 11.80 -2.26
N VAL A 330 -5.49 11.35 -2.12
CA VAL A 330 -6.62 11.71 -2.97
C VAL A 330 -7.57 12.65 -2.21
N LEU A 331 -7.75 13.87 -2.71
CA LEU A 331 -8.75 14.80 -2.14
C LEU A 331 -10.13 14.42 -2.69
N MET A 332 -11.09 14.11 -1.81
CA MET A 332 -12.44 13.66 -2.18
C MET A 332 -13.53 14.56 -1.56
N SER A 333 -14.72 14.60 -2.18
CA SER A 333 -15.93 15.23 -1.63
C SER A 333 -17.20 14.46 -1.99
N GLY A 334 -18.27 14.66 -1.23
CA GLY A 334 -19.64 14.25 -1.58
C GLY A 334 -20.69 15.25 -1.09
N PHE A 335 -21.97 15.03 -1.44
CA PHE A 335 -23.08 15.95 -1.17
C PHE A 335 -24.33 15.25 -0.64
N SER A 336 -24.92 15.84 0.40
CA SER A 336 -26.26 15.59 0.93
C SER A 336 -27.21 16.73 0.57
N SER A 337 -28.52 16.61 0.84
CA SER A 337 -29.40 17.80 0.85
C SER A 337 -29.29 18.65 2.13
N GLY A 338 -28.35 18.32 3.04
CA GLY A 338 -27.86 19.20 4.11
C GLY A 338 -26.60 19.99 3.77
N GLY A 339 -25.77 19.54 2.82
CA GLY A 339 -24.55 20.26 2.41
C GLY A 339 -23.57 19.41 1.59
N GLY A 340 -22.34 19.91 1.42
CA GLY A 340 -21.24 19.17 0.80
C GLY A 340 -19.98 19.26 1.67
N HIS A 341 -19.19 18.18 1.70
CA HIS A 341 -17.98 18.09 2.51
C HIS A 341 -16.81 17.54 1.71
N ALA A 342 -15.59 18.02 2.01
CA ALA A 342 -14.35 17.61 1.37
C ALA A 342 -13.30 17.17 2.41
N PHE A 343 -12.60 16.08 2.11
CA PHE A 343 -11.65 15.39 2.97
C PHE A 343 -10.52 14.76 2.12
N VAL A 344 -9.54 14.13 2.76
CA VAL A 344 -8.41 13.49 2.07
C VAL A 344 -8.43 11.99 2.36
N LEU A 345 -8.24 11.17 1.33
CA LEU A 345 -7.92 9.76 1.44
C LEU A 345 -6.40 9.61 1.36
N ASP A 346 -5.79 8.91 2.31
CA ASP A 346 -4.33 8.90 2.44
C ASP A 346 -3.73 7.59 3.00
N GLY A 347 -4.43 6.47 2.84
CA GLY A 347 -3.95 5.13 3.18
C GLY A 347 -4.97 4.07 2.74
N PHE A 348 -4.57 2.80 2.72
CA PHE A 348 -5.46 1.66 2.44
C PHE A 348 -5.10 0.46 3.35
N ASP A 349 -6.06 -0.12 4.08
CA ASP A 349 -5.73 -1.11 5.11
C ASP A 349 -5.38 -2.51 4.56
N GLY A 350 -5.43 -2.70 3.25
CA GLY A 350 -5.27 -4.00 2.59
C GLY A 350 -6.56 -4.83 2.50
N ASP A 351 -7.70 -4.32 2.99
CA ASP A 351 -8.92 -5.10 3.21
C ASP A 351 -10.18 -4.20 3.11
N ASN A 352 -10.28 -3.48 2.00
CA ASN A 352 -11.37 -2.59 1.59
C ASN A 352 -11.56 -1.26 2.35
N LEU A 353 -10.77 -0.94 3.39
CA LEU A 353 -10.85 0.33 4.11
C LEU A 353 -9.78 1.32 3.63
N PHE A 354 -10.17 2.57 3.33
CA PHE A 354 -9.22 3.66 3.08
C PHE A 354 -9.03 4.50 4.35
N HIS A 355 -7.82 5.00 4.62
CA HIS A 355 -7.62 6.04 5.63
C HIS A 355 -8.18 7.38 5.16
N LEU A 356 -8.94 8.06 6.03
CA LEU A 356 -9.57 9.36 5.83
C LEU A 356 -9.02 10.37 6.83
N ASN A 357 -8.53 11.48 6.31
CA ASN A 357 -8.27 12.69 7.06
C ASN A 357 -9.38 13.73 6.81
N TRP A 358 -10.22 13.95 7.81
CA TRP A 358 -11.39 14.84 7.73
C TRP A 358 -11.07 16.33 7.82
N GLY A 359 -9.85 16.70 8.19
CA GLY A 359 -9.48 18.10 8.41
C GLY A 359 -10.16 18.75 9.62
N TRP A 360 -10.45 17.98 10.68
CA TRP A 360 -11.08 18.43 11.94
C TRP A 360 -10.21 18.17 13.18
N GLY A 361 -8.95 18.57 13.12
CA GLY A 361 -8.03 18.50 14.27
C GLY A 361 -7.53 17.08 14.58
N GLY A 362 -7.67 16.15 13.64
CA GLY A 362 -7.46 14.71 13.87
C GLY A 362 -8.65 13.98 14.49
N GLY A 363 -9.71 14.70 14.90
CA GLY A 363 -10.95 14.09 15.36
C GLY A 363 -11.53 13.18 14.29
N SER A 364 -11.78 11.92 14.66
CA SER A 364 -12.39 10.90 13.80
C SER A 364 -11.59 10.50 12.54
N ASN A 365 -10.32 10.92 12.39
CA ASN A 365 -9.43 10.40 11.34
C ASN A 365 -9.23 8.89 11.51
N GLY A 366 -9.33 8.13 10.44
CA GLY A 366 -9.28 6.67 10.51
C GLY A 366 -9.64 6.00 9.20
N TRP A 367 -9.77 4.68 9.24
CA TRP A 367 -9.89 3.80 8.09
C TRP A 367 -11.34 3.39 7.90
N PHE A 368 -11.93 3.60 6.73
CA PHE A 368 -13.37 3.43 6.51
C PHE A 368 -13.70 2.87 5.13
N LEU A 369 -14.82 2.15 5.01
CA LEU A 369 -15.41 1.73 3.74
C LEU A 369 -15.94 2.97 2.98
N VAL A 370 -15.32 3.32 1.84
CA VAL A 370 -15.67 4.54 1.06
C VAL A 370 -16.74 4.30 -0.03
N GLY A 371 -16.97 3.04 -0.43
CA GLY A 371 -17.67 2.69 -1.67
C GLY A 371 -19.20 2.87 -1.74
N ILE A 372 -19.90 3.02 -0.62
CA ILE A 372 -21.38 3.16 -0.58
C ILE A 372 -21.73 4.31 0.36
N LEU A 373 -21.82 5.52 -0.20
CA LEU A 373 -22.43 6.64 0.49
C LEU A 373 -23.93 6.59 0.15
N ASN A 374 -24.79 6.14 1.08
CA ASN A 374 -26.27 6.26 1.01
C ASN A 374 -26.88 5.99 2.39
N PRO A 375 -27.42 7.01 3.09
CA PRO A 375 -28.05 6.86 4.38
C PRO A 375 -29.59 6.89 4.33
N GLY A 376 -30.14 6.75 5.52
CA GLY A 376 -31.54 6.54 5.83
C GLY A 376 -31.72 6.50 7.36
N ASP A 377 -31.51 7.64 8.01
CA ASP A 377 -32.36 8.20 9.06
C ASP A 377 -31.72 9.52 9.55
N ASN A 378 -32.52 10.38 10.17
CA ASN A 378 -32.21 11.76 10.48
C ASN A 378 -32.56 12.16 11.92
N SER A 379 -32.75 11.17 12.80
CA SER A 379 -33.30 11.36 14.16
C SER A 379 -32.21 11.53 15.24
N GLY A 380 -31.26 12.45 15.04
CA GLY A 380 -30.21 12.77 16.02
C GLY A 380 -29.78 14.25 16.03
N ILE A 381 -29.43 14.78 17.21
CA ILE A 381 -29.04 16.20 17.38
C ILE A 381 -27.71 16.47 16.65
N GLY A 382 -27.77 17.21 15.54
CA GLY A 382 -26.60 17.55 14.70
C GLY A 382 -26.35 16.53 13.58
N ALA A 383 -27.41 16.18 12.85
CA ALA A 383 -27.33 15.54 11.54
C ALA A 383 -27.51 16.58 10.42
N SER A 384 -27.04 16.25 9.21
CA SER A 384 -27.58 16.77 7.94
C SER A 384 -29.09 16.98 8.04
N SER A 385 -29.63 18.08 7.52
CA SER A 385 -31.09 18.32 7.53
C SER A 385 -31.89 17.36 6.65
N SER A 386 -31.24 16.38 6.00
CA SER A 386 -31.84 15.40 5.10
C SER A 386 -31.25 13.99 5.24
N SER A 387 -32.13 12.99 5.11
CA SER A 387 -31.85 11.56 5.21
C SER A 387 -31.13 10.97 3.98
N ASP A 388 -30.24 11.71 3.33
CA ASP A 388 -29.60 11.31 2.07
C ASP A 388 -28.06 11.44 2.03
N GLY A 389 -27.43 12.09 3.02
CA GLY A 389 -25.97 12.13 3.29
C GLY A 389 -25.05 12.40 2.09
N TYR A 390 -23.73 12.28 2.22
CA TYR A 390 -22.79 12.62 1.13
C TYR A 390 -22.85 11.72 -0.14
N SER A 391 -23.94 10.96 -0.32
CA SER A 391 -24.25 10.04 -1.43
C SER A 391 -24.21 10.65 -2.82
N MET A 392 -24.65 11.89 -2.95
CA MET A 392 -24.84 12.54 -4.24
C MET A 392 -23.55 13.22 -4.70
N SER A 393 -23.37 13.28 -6.02
CA SER A 393 -22.31 14.08 -6.67
C SER A 393 -20.91 13.89 -6.06
N GLN A 394 -20.52 12.66 -5.73
CA GLN A 394 -19.17 12.35 -5.26
C GLN A 394 -18.11 12.73 -6.30
N ARG A 395 -17.02 13.37 -5.85
CA ARG A 395 -15.93 13.87 -6.68
C ARG A 395 -14.58 13.56 -6.04
N ALA A 396 -13.56 13.27 -6.84
CA ALA A 396 -12.20 13.02 -6.37
C ALA A 396 -11.17 13.72 -7.27
N LEU A 397 -10.10 14.25 -6.68
CA LEU A 397 -8.96 14.83 -7.38
C LEU A 397 -7.90 13.75 -7.60
N PHE A 398 -7.75 13.33 -8.85
CA PHE A 398 -6.80 12.32 -9.27
C PHE A 398 -5.55 12.95 -9.90
N SER A 399 -4.46 12.18 -9.91
CA SER A 399 -3.20 12.47 -10.61
C SER A 399 -2.54 13.80 -10.22
N LEU A 400 -2.76 14.25 -8.99
CA LEU A 400 -2.05 15.38 -8.40
C LEU A 400 -0.59 14.97 -8.14
N ARG A 401 0.36 15.61 -8.85
CA ARG A 401 1.81 15.33 -8.75
C ARG A 401 2.62 16.62 -8.67
N LEU A 402 3.84 16.52 -8.14
CA LEU A 402 4.83 17.58 -8.24
C LEU A 402 5.22 17.84 -9.71
N PRO A 403 5.63 19.07 -10.07
CA PRO A 403 6.09 19.35 -11.42
C PRO A 403 7.35 18.51 -11.74
N GLY A 404 7.37 17.89 -12.91
CA GLY A 404 8.52 17.10 -13.36
C GLY A 404 8.62 15.70 -12.77
N THR A 405 7.68 15.27 -11.89
CA THR A 405 7.54 13.86 -11.53
C THR A 405 7.50 13.01 -12.81
N PRO A 406 8.31 11.94 -12.95
CA PRO A 406 8.37 11.13 -14.14
C PRO A 406 6.98 10.82 -14.69
N LYS A 407 6.82 11.07 -15.98
CA LYS A 407 5.60 10.70 -16.68
C LYS A 407 5.71 9.22 -16.96
N SER A 408 5.08 8.40 -16.12
CA SER A 408 4.63 7.09 -16.58
C SER A 408 3.90 7.32 -17.90
N GLU A 409 4.30 6.61 -18.95
CA GLU A 409 3.59 6.70 -20.21
C GLU A 409 2.24 6.01 -19.99
N GLY A 410 1.25 6.78 -19.55
CA GLY A 410 -0.06 6.25 -19.20
C GLY A 410 -0.81 5.75 -20.43
N TYR A 411 -1.78 4.88 -20.22
CA TYR A 411 -2.62 4.33 -21.27
C TYR A 411 -3.71 5.32 -21.72
N LEU A 412 -4.32 5.09 -22.88
CA LEU A 412 -5.46 5.87 -23.36
C LEU A 412 -6.76 5.36 -22.75
N THR A 413 -7.57 6.26 -22.19
CA THR A 413 -8.93 5.94 -21.74
C THR A 413 -9.79 5.59 -22.95
N VAL A 414 -10.39 4.40 -22.98
CA VAL A 414 -11.21 3.94 -24.10
C VAL A 414 -12.70 4.09 -23.80
N SER A 415 -13.45 4.65 -24.74
CA SER A 415 -14.91 4.78 -24.70
C SER A 415 -15.55 4.47 -26.06
N ASP A 416 -16.88 4.54 -26.14
CA ASP A 416 -17.66 4.48 -27.38
C ASP A 416 -17.32 3.26 -28.26
N VAL A 417 -17.20 2.08 -27.64
CA VAL A 417 -16.87 0.83 -28.34
C VAL A 417 -18.10 0.30 -29.07
N THR A 418 -18.04 0.27 -30.40
CA THR A 418 -19.12 -0.17 -31.28
C THR A 418 -18.63 -1.25 -32.26
N ILE A 419 -19.41 -2.31 -32.44
CA ILE A 419 -19.16 -3.32 -33.47
C ILE A 419 -19.90 -2.92 -34.76
N THR A 420 -19.31 -3.18 -35.91
CA THR A 420 -19.95 -3.01 -37.22
C THR A 420 -19.48 -4.12 -38.15
N HIS A 421 -20.35 -5.10 -38.41
CA HIS A 421 -20.00 -6.36 -39.08
C HIS A 421 -18.77 -7.02 -38.41
N THR A 422 -17.70 -7.25 -39.16
CA THR A 422 -16.44 -7.85 -38.72
C THR A 422 -15.42 -6.85 -38.15
N SER A 423 -15.87 -5.64 -37.81
CA SER A 423 -15.01 -4.55 -37.32
C SER A 423 -15.40 -4.03 -35.94
N ILE A 424 -14.38 -3.60 -35.18
CA ILE A 424 -14.51 -3.00 -33.85
C ILE A 424 -14.02 -1.56 -33.94
N LYS A 425 -14.86 -0.61 -33.55
CA LYS A 425 -14.55 0.82 -33.51
C LYS A 425 -14.55 1.30 -32.07
N SER A 426 -13.60 2.17 -31.70
CA SER A 426 -13.46 2.67 -30.31
C SER A 426 -12.84 4.05 -30.29
N LYS A 427 -13.21 4.86 -29.30
CA LYS A 427 -12.64 6.20 -29.05
C LYS A 427 -11.59 6.12 -27.95
N PHE A 428 -10.39 6.59 -28.25
CA PHE A 428 -9.26 6.60 -27.34
C PHE A 428 -8.95 8.04 -26.93
N THR A 429 -8.91 8.32 -25.63
CA THR A 429 -8.72 9.67 -25.06
C THR A 429 -7.43 9.71 -24.28
N ASN A 430 -6.57 10.69 -24.56
CA ASN A 430 -5.32 10.87 -23.83
C ASN A 430 -5.56 11.64 -22.52
N ARG A 431 -5.17 11.04 -21.39
CA ARG A 431 -5.18 11.66 -20.04
C ARG A 431 -3.79 11.72 -19.38
N THR A 432 -2.72 11.48 -20.14
CA THR A 432 -1.33 11.35 -19.66
C THR A 432 -0.62 12.67 -19.34
N GLY A 433 -1.26 13.82 -19.51
CA GLY A 433 -0.67 15.12 -19.20
C GLY A 433 0.35 15.67 -20.22
N SER A 434 0.58 15.01 -21.35
CA SER A 434 1.29 15.58 -22.50
C SER A 434 0.81 15.02 -23.82
N ALA A 435 1.15 15.72 -24.91
CA ALA A 435 1.01 15.20 -26.25
C ALA A 435 2.00 14.05 -26.49
N ASN A 436 1.49 12.82 -26.50
CA ASN A 436 2.30 11.59 -26.56
C ASN A 436 1.89 10.74 -27.78
N GLY A 437 2.80 9.89 -28.25
CA GLY A 437 2.51 8.88 -29.27
C GLY A 437 1.95 7.60 -28.63
N PHE A 438 1.06 6.92 -29.33
CA PHE A 438 0.38 5.70 -28.84
C PHE A 438 0.21 4.65 -29.93
N HIS A 439 0.19 3.39 -29.52
CA HIS A 439 -0.36 2.28 -30.27
C HIS A 439 -1.76 1.93 -29.74
N THR A 440 -2.67 1.58 -30.64
CA THR A 440 -4.01 1.09 -30.32
C THR A 440 -4.24 -0.21 -31.06
N GLY A 441 -5.01 -1.13 -30.49
CA GLY A 441 -5.20 -2.47 -31.03
C GLY A 441 -6.45 -3.13 -30.48
N ILE A 442 -6.66 -4.38 -30.86
CA ILE A 442 -7.60 -5.28 -30.21
C ILE A 442 -6.76 -6.39 -29.59
N MET A 443 -6.87 -6.60 -28.28
CA MET A 443 -6.28 -7.75 -27.62
C MET A 443 -7.28 -8.90 -27.61
N MET A 444 -6.78 -10.10 -27.88
CA MET A 444 -7.36 -11.35 -27.47
C MET A 444 -6.85 -11.71 -26.08
N LEU A 445 -7.64 -12.50 -25.41
CA LEU A 445 -7.34 -13.12 -24.14
C LEU A 445 -6.93 -14.58 -24.39
N ASP A 446 -5.69 -14.95 -24.05
CA ASP A 446 -5.15 -16.29 -24.32
C ASP A 446 -5.54 -17.34 -23.26
N GLU A 447 -5.10 -18.59 -23.45
CA GLU A 447 -5.37 -19.71 -22.53
C GLU A 447 -4.61 -19.60 -21.19
N ASN A 448 -3.55 -18.79 -21.12
CA ASN A 448 -2.66 -18.67 -19.95
C ASN A 448 -2.96 -17.49 -19.03
N GLY A 449 -3.86 -16.57 -19.42
CA GLY A 449 -4.18 -15.41 -18.60
C GLY A 449 -3.68 -14.06 -19.14
N GLU A 450 -3.12 -14.02 -20.35
CA GLU A 450 -2.34 -12.90 -20.88
C GLU A 450 -2.94 -12.34 -22.20
N LEU A 451 -2.41 -11.19 -22.68
CA LEU A 451 -2.99 -10.41 -23.78
C LEU A 451 -2.21 -10.56 -25.09
N GLU A 452 -2.87 -11.03 -26.15
CA GLU A 452 -2.28 -11.17 -27.49
C GLU A 452 -2.90 -10.18 -28.50
N LEU A 453 -2.09 -9.52 -29.34
CA LEU A 453 -2.58 -8.56 -30.33
C LEU A 453 -3.28 -9.25 -31.52
N VAL A 454 -4.58 -9.01 -31.69
CA VAL A 454 -5.33 -9.44 -32.88
C VAL A 454 -5.09 -8.47 -34.05
N GLY A 455 -4.47 -8.99 -35.10
CA GLY A 455 -4.26 -8.27 -36.34
C GLY A 455 -3.11 -7.26 -36.26
N THR A 456 -3.41 -5.98 -36.48
CA THR A 456 -2.36 -4.95 -36.63
C THR A 456 -2.64 -3.73 -35.76
N LYS A 457 -1.64 -3.33 -34.97
CA LYS A 457 -1.69 -2.11 -34.17
C LYS A 457 -1.82 -0.87 -35.07
N GLN A 458 -2.67 0.08 -34.67
CA GLN A 458 -2.80 1.38 -35.32
C GLN A 458 -2.07 2.44 -34.51
N VAL A 459 -1.22 3.20 -35.20
CA VAL A 459 -0.41 4.27 -34.61
C VAL A 459 -1.25 5.55 -34.46
N ILE A 460 -1.00 6.27 -33.37
CA ILE A 460 -1.35 7.66 -33.15
C ILE A 460 -0.03 8.38 -32.87
N ALA A 461 0.53 9.05 -33.87
CA ALA A 461 1.87 9.63 -33.78
C ALA A 461 2.00 10.69 -32.66
N SER A 462 0.94 11.47 -32.46
CA SER A 462 0.76 12.31 -31.28
C SER A 462 -0.73 12.55 -31.02
N LEU A 463 -1.13 12.53 -29.74
CA LEU A 463 -2.47 12.92 -29.28
C LEU A 463 -2.30 13.88 -28.11
N ALA A 464 -2.83 15.10 -28.18
CA ALA A 464 -2.72 16.07 -27.09
C ALA A 464 -3.49 15.63 -25.83
N ASN A 465 -3.07 16.09 -24.64
CA ASN A 465 -3.77 15.81 -23.39
C ASN A 465 -5.23 16.30 -23.46
N GLY A 466 -6.17 15.52 -22.91
CA GLY A 466 -7.61 15.76 -23.00
C GLY A 466 -8.24 15.54 -24.38
N SER A 467 -7.44 15.32 -25.43
CA SER A 467 -7.93 15.06 -26.79
C SER A 467 -8.22 13.59 -27.02
N SER A 468 -9.09 13.29 -27.99
CA SER A 468 -9.49 11.93 -28.33
C SER A 468 -9.44 11.65 -29.84
N GLN A 469 -9.14 10.40 -30.21
CA GLN A 469 -9.24 9.90 -31.58
C GLN A 469 -10.04 8.60 -31.62
N THR A 470 -10.82 8.42 -32.67
CA THR A 470 -11.57 7.18 -32.92
C THR A 470 -10.82 6.31 -33.94
N LYS A 471 -10.65 5.03 -33.64
CA LYS A 471 -10.01 4.04 -34.51
C LYS A 471 -10.97 2.89 -34.80
N THR A 472 -10.77 2.19 -35.92
CA THR A 472 -11.58 1.04 -36.35
C THR A 472 -10.66 -0.10 -36.80
N PHE A 473 -10.84 -1.29 -36.24
CA PHE A 473 -10.04 -2.49 -36.46
C PHE A 473 -10.87 -3.55 -37.18
N GLN A 474 -10.27 -4.27 -38.12
CA GLN A 474 -10.91 -5.38 -38.86
C GLN A 474 -10.44 -6.71 -38.31
N ILE A 475 -11.37 -7.62 -37.97
CA ILE A 475 -11.08 -8.94 -37.37
C ILE A 475 -11.20 -10.08 -38.40
N ALA A 476 -11.92 -9.87 -39.51
CA ALA A 476 -12.02 -10.84 -40.59
C ALA A 476 -10.62 -11.28 -41.09
N GLY A 477 -10.36 -12.59 -41.09
CA GLY A 477 -9.08 -13.16 -41.48
C GLY A 477 -7.90 -12.83 -40.55
N LYS A 478 -8.16 -12.50 -39.27
CA LYS A 478 -7.14 -12.23 -38.23
C LYS A 478 -7.08 -13.26 -37.09
N LEU A 479 -7.98 -14.23 -37.09
CA LEU A 479 -8.10 -15.30 -36.11
C LEU A 479 -8.38 -16.61 -36.86
N THR A 480 -7.96 -17.74 -36.28
CA THR A 480 -8.27 -19.09 -36.76
C THR A 480 -9.69 -19.51 -36.34
N GLU A 481 -10.16 -20.68 -36.77
CA GLU A 481 -11.42 -21.27 -36.28
C GLU A 481 -11.41 -21.38 -34.75
N GLY A 482 -12.46 -20.91 -34.08
CA GLY A 482 -12.50 -20.84 -32.62
C GLY A 482 -13.50 -19.84 -32.06
N THR A 483 -13.53 -19.69 -30.73
CA THR A 483 -14.30 -18.66 -30.02
C THR A 483 -13.41 -17.92 -29.05
N TYR A 484 -13.26 -16.62 -29.25
CA TYR A 484 -12.28 -15.79 -28.58
C TYR A 484 -12.93 -14.63 -27.84
N ARG A 485 -12.32 -14.21 -26.72
CA ARG A 485 -12.71 -12.98 -26.01
C ARG A 485 -11.76 -11.86 -26.40
N LEU A 486 -12.31 -10.78 -26.95
CA LEU A 486 -11.56 -9.63 -27.46
C LEU A 486 -11.88 -8.34 -26.70
N SER A 487 -10.91 -7.43 -26.63
CA SER A 487 -11.03 -6.13 -25.97
C SER A 487 -10.21 -5.07 -26.71
N PRO A 488 -10.73 -3.87 -26.99
CA PRO A 488 -9.89 -2.78 -27.48
C PRO A 488 -8.79 -2.46 -26.48
N ALA A 489 -7.60 -2.11 -26.94
CA ALA A 489 -6.47 -1.85 -26.07
C ALA A 489 -5.63 -0.68 -26.57
N SER A 490 -4.86 -0.10 -25.66
CA SER A 490 -3.83 0.87 -26.01
C SER A 490 -2.53 0.55 -25.30
N LYS A 491 -1.44 1.04 -25.89
CA LYS A 491 -0.17 1.23 -25.20
C LYS A 491 0.52 2.50 -25.67
N PRO A 492 1.37 3.10 -24.86
CA PRO A 492 2.28 4.13 -25.34
C PRO A 492 3.13 3.70 -26.52
N ALA A 493 3.68 4.65 -27.28
CA ALA A 493 4.52 4.34 -28.42
C ALA A 493 5.82 3.60 -28.06
N LYS A 494 6.35 3.79 -26.85
CA LYS A 494 7.59 3.16 -26.38
C LYS A 494 7.41 2.02 -25.39
N SER A 495 6.19 1.77 -24.90
CA SER A 495 5.91 0.64 -24.01
C SER A 495 5.81 -0.65 -24.81
N GLU A 496 6.21 -1.78 -24.20
CA GLU A 496 5.84 -3.09 -24.71
C GLU A 496 4.50 -3.63 -24.19
N GLU A 497 4.13 -3.30 -22.96
CA GLU A 497 2.88 -3.72 -22.31
C GLU A 497 1.62 -3.09 -22.92
N TRP A 498 0.53 -3.86 -22.97
CA TRP A 498 -0.78 -3.42 -23.44
C TRP A 498 -1.80 -3.35 -22.29
N GLN A 499 -2.61 -2.29 -22.25
CA GLN A 499 -3.79 -2.23 -21.39
C GLN A 499 -5.08 -2.43 -22.20
N ALA A 500 -5.80 -3.49 -21.88
CA ALA A 500 -7.16 -3.75 -22.38
C ALA A 500 -8.19 -2.79 -21.75
N ALA A 501 -9.19 -2.38 -22.54
CA ALA A 501 -10.24 -1.44 -22.15
C ALA A 501 -11.36 -2.08 -21.32
N PHE A 502 -11.54 -3.39 -21.47
CA PHE A 502 -12.53 -4.17 -20.74
C PHE A 502 -11.84 -5.16 -19.81
N ASP A 503 -12.40 -5.31 -18.62
CA ASP A 503 -12.27 -6.53 -17.83
C ASP A 503 -13.16 -7.62 -18.48
N PHE A 504 -12.51 -8.71 -18.89
CA PHE A 504 -13.12 -9.82 -19.61
C PHE A 504 -14.11 -10.65 -18.79
N GLN A 505 -14.20 -10.45 -17.47
CA GLN A 505 -15.25 -11.04 -16.64
C GLN A 505 -16.58 -10.27 -16.75
N THR A 506 -16.51 -8.94 -16.88
CA THR A 506 -17.68 -8.05 -16.90
C THR A 506 -18.15 -7.66 -18.30
N GLN A 507 -17.22 -7.51 -19.26
CA GLN A 507 -17.51 -7.19 -20.65
C GLN A 507 -16.40 -7.69 -21.60
N TYR A 508 -16.79 -8.25 -22.75
CA TYR A 508 -15.85 -8.57 -23.83
C TYR A 508 -16.55 -8.54 -25.20
N ILE A 509 -15.76 -8.60 -26.28
CA ILE A 509 -16.27 -8.85 -27.63
C ILE A 509 -15.99 -10.31 -27.93
N GLU A 510 -17.03 -11.13 -28.02
CA GLU A 510 -16.90 -12.50 -28.48
C GLU A 510 -16.69 -12.49 -30.00
N ALA A 511 -15.60 -13.09 -30.45
CA ALA A 511 -15.36 -13.39 -31.85
C ALA A 511 -15.52 -14.89 -32.06
N VAL A 512 -16.60 -15.30 -32.72
CA VAL A 512 -16.78 -16.67 -33.21
C VAL A 512 -16.27 -16.70 -34.64
N VAL A 513 -15.35 -17.62 -34.92
CA VAL A 513 -14.74 -17.82 -36.24
C VAL A 513 -15.07 -19.23 -36.71
N ASP A 514 -15.68 -19.35 -37.89
CA ASP A 514 -16.03 -20.64 -38.48
C ASP A 514 -14.89 -21.25 -39.31
N SER A 515 -15.08 -22.51 -39.72
CA SER A 515 -14.12 -23.30 -40.52
C SER A 515 -13.83 -22.75 -41.94
N VAL A 516 -14.55 -21.72 -42.40
CA VAL A 516 -14.27 -21.00 -43.66
C VAL A 516 -13.74 -19.58 -43.42
N GLY A 517 -13.42 -19.22 -42.17
CA GLY A 517 -12.87 -17.92 -41.78
C GLY A 517 -13.91 -16.80 -41.66
N GLY A 518 -15.20 -17.13 -41.67
CA GLY A 518 -16.28 -16.21 -41.37
C GLY A 518 -16.25 -15.79 -39.89
N VAL A 519 -16.31 -14.49 -39.62
CA VAL A 519 -16.23 -13.94 -38.25
C VAL A 519 -17.54 -13.29 -37.85
N VAL A 520 -18.10 -13.72 -36.71
CA VAL A 520 -19.22 -13.06 -36.04
C VAL A 520 -18.71 -12.39 -34.77
N LEU A 521 -18.80 -11.07 -34.72
CA LEU A 521 -18.45 -10.27 -33.55
C LEU A 521 -19.71 -9.93 -32.74
N THR A 522 -19.75 -10.33 -31.48
CA THR A 522 -20.85 -10.02 -30.56
C THR A 522 -20.31 -9.34 -29.32
N MET A 523 -20.83 -8.16 -28.96
CA MET A 523 -20.50 -7.54 -27.68
C MET A 523 -21.17 -8.37 -26.58
N LYS A 524 -20.39 -9.20 -25.89
CA LYS A 524 -20.85 -9.93 -24.72
C LYS A 524 -20.65 -9.03 -23.52
N LYS A 525 -21.77 -8.55 -23.00
CA LYS A 525 -21.86 -8.20 -21.60
C LYS A 525 -22.59 -9.38 -20.96
N PRO A 526 -21.90 -10.31 -20.27
CA PRO A 526 -22.56 -11.36 -19.48
C PRO A 526 -23.55 -10.75 -18.47
N ILE A 527 -23.21 -9.53 -18.05
CA ILE A 527 -24.03 -8.51 -17.39
C ILE A 527 -25.01 -7.86 -18.40
N PRO A 528 -26.35 -7.94 -18.21
CA PRO A 528 -27.33 -7.30 -19.09
C PRO A 528 -27.11 -5.80 -19.37
N THR A 529 -27.63 -5.29 -20.49
CA THR A 529 -27.29 -3.95 -21.01
C THR A 529 -28.35 -2.87 -20.80
N ASN A 530 -29.61 -3.26 -20.61
CA ASN A 530 -30.71 -2.34 -20.30
C ASN A 530 -30.71 -2.00 -18.80
N GLU A 531 -31.30 -0.87 -18.41
CA GLU A 531 -31.62 -0.64 -17.00
C GLU A 531 -32.87 -1.45 -16.65
N SER A 532 -32.77 -2.32 -15.65
CA SER A 532 -33.87 -3.17 -15.22
C SER A 532 -33.87 -3.27 -13.70
N ILE A 533 -34.30 -2.18 -13.07
CA ILE A 533 -34.57 -2.15 -11.63
C ILE A 533 -36.01 -2.59 -11.37
N SER A 534 -36.18 -3.57 -10.50
CA SER A 534 -37.46 -4.04 -9.98
C SER A 534 -37.45 -3.98 -8.46
N VAL A 535 -38.64 -3.96 -7.85
CA VAL A 535 -38.79 -4.06 -6.39
C VAL A 535 -39.14 -5.50 -6.06
N ASP A 536 -38.25 -6.18 -5.34
CA ASP A 536 -38.40 -7.59 -4.95
C ASP A 536 -39.32 -7.70 -3.72
N THR A 537 -39.02 -6.92 -2.67
CA THR A 537 -39.78 -6.87 -1.41
C THR A 537 -39.83 -5.46 -0.82
N ILE A 538 -40.94 -5.16 -0.12
CA ILE A 538 -41.09 -3.97 0.72
C ILE A 538 -41.41 -4.43 2.14
N THR A 539 -40.58 -4.06 3.11
CA THR A 539 -40.73 -4.45 4.52
C THR A 539 -40.80 -3.24 5.45
N PHE A 540 -41.37 -3.46 6.64
CA PHE A 540 -41.51 -2.43 7.69
C PHE A 540 -40.97 -2.97 9.02
N PRO A 541 -39.65 -2.90 9.22
CA PRO A 541 -38.96 -3.12 10.49
C PRO A 541 -39.45 -2.18 11.59
N GLY A 542 -39.96 -1.01 11.17
CA GLY A 542 -40.55 0.08 11.95
C GLY A 542 -41.56 -0.36 13.03
N THR A 543 -41.72 0.50 14.06
CA THR A 543 -42.59 0.21 15.22
C THR A 543 -44.05 0.12 14.82
N ARG A 544 -44.34 0.70 13.65
CA ARG A 544 -45.66 0.95 13.12
C ARG A 544 -46.48 1.79 14.09
N ILE A 545 -45.87 2.55 14.99
CA ILE A 545 -46.58 3.42 15.94
C ILE A 545 -46.73 4.82 15.35
N VAL A 546 -47.95 5.37 15.46
CA VAL A 546 -48.29 6.74 15.02
C VAL A 546 -47.40 7.79 15.70
N GLY A 547 -46.99 8.82 14.96
CA GLY A 547 -46.13 9.89 15.47
C GLY A 547 -44.68 9.47 15.78
N LYS A 548 -44.31 8.20 15.57
CA LYS A 548 -42.92 7.75 15.48
C LYS A 548 -42.55 7.63 14.02
N GLN A 549 -41.35 8.09 13.66
CA GLN A 549 -40.84 7.95 12.30
C GLN A 549 -40.82 6.47 11.90
N GLN A 550 -41.36 6.18 10.72
CA GLN A 550 -41.41 4.83 10.18
C GLN A 550 -40.44 4.72 9.02
N GLU A 551 -39.96 3.50 8.88
CA GLU A 551 -39.00 3.13 7.88
C GLU A 551 -39.64 2.10 6.94
N VAL A 552 -39.61 2.45 5.66
CA VAL A 552 -40.11 1.70 4.51
C VAL A 552 -38.90 1.19 3.79
N LYS A 553 -38.69 -0.11 3.86
CA LYS A 553 -37.49 -0.71 3.33
C LYS A 553 -37.75 -1.49 2.06
N VAL A 554 -36.85 -1.40 1.09
CA VAL A 554 -37.14 -1.83 -0.27
C VAL A 554 -35.95 -2.49 -0.92
N THR A 555 -36.04 -3.81 -1.16
CA THR A 555 -35.14 -4.54 -2.06
C THR A 555 -35.32 -4.07 -3.49
N PHE A 556 -34.29 -3.47 -4.06
CA PHE A 556 -34.21 -3.28 -5.49
C PHE A 556 -33.38 -4.36 -6.13
N ARG A 557 -33.98 -5.15 -7.03
CA ARG A 557 -33.25 -6.10 -7.88
C ARG A 557 -32.86 -5.45 -9.18
N ASN A 558 -31.60 -5.62 -9.55
CA ASN A 558 -31.08 -5.14 -10.82
C ASN A 558 -30.76 -6.31 -11.75
N ASP A 559 -31.73 -6.69 -12.58
CA ASP A 559 -31.55 -7.63 -13.70
C ASP A 559 -30.99 -6.94 -14.96
N GLY A 560 -30.50 -5.69 -14.81
CA GLY A 560 -29.95 -4.84 -15.85
C GLY A 560 -28.45 -4.57 -15.70
N LYS A 561 -27.91 -3.61 -16.46
CA LYS A 561 -26.57 -3.03 -16.23
C LYS A 561 -26.52 -2.33 -14.86
N GLU A 562 -25.32 -2.02 -14.34
CA GLU A 562 -25.17 -1.24 -13.09
C GLU A 562 -26.15 -0.05 -13.05
N TYR A 563 -26.99 -0.04 -12.03
CA TYR A 563 -28.03 0.95 -11.80
C TYR A 563 -27.52 1.96 -10.79
N PHE A 564 -27.44 3.24 -11.17
CA PHE A 564 -27.00 4.32 -10.28
C PHE A 564 -27.86 5.57 -10.48
N LYS A 565 -29.04 5.62 -9.82
CA LYS A 565 -30.03 6.70 -9.97
C LYS A 565 -30.80 6.97 -8.68
N THR A 566 -31.31 8.19 -8.54
CA THR A 566 -32.21 8.55 -7.44
C THR A 566 -33.59 7.91 -7.62
N ILE A 567 -34.12 7.28 -6.57
CA ILE A 567 -35.50 6.81 -6.47
C ILE A 567 -36.19 7.55 -5.31
N TYR A 568 -37.49 7.76 -5.43
CA TYR A 568 -38.33 8.61 -4.57
C TYR A 568 -39.44 7.78 -3.93
N LEU A 569 -39.60 7.85 -2.61
CA LEU A 569 -40.77 7.34 -1.87
C LEU A 569 -41.85 8.41 -1.79
N LEU A 570 -43.08 8.03 -2.14
CA LEU A 570 -44.30 8.79 -1.91
C LEU A 570 -45.22 7.98 -0.99
N ALA A 571 -45.82 8.63 0.02
CA ALA A 571 -46.75 7.98 0.96
C ALA A 571 -48.04 8.80 1.14
N SER A 572 -49.20 8.13 1.11
CA SER A 572 -50.52 8.79 1.24
C SER A 572 -51.59 7.83 1.75
N LYS A 573 -52.48 8.30 2.64
CA LYS A 573 -53.71 7.58 3.02
C LYS A 573 -54.78 7.58 1.91
N THR A 574 -54.57 8.37 0.85
CA THR A 574 -55.42 8.40 -0.36
C THR A 574 -54.65 7.82 -1.56
N GLN A 575 -55.34 7.61 -2.69
CA GLN A 575 -54.69 7.19 -3.95
C GLN A 575 -53.92 8.33 -4.67
N GLN A 576 -53.84 9.53 -4.08
CA GLN A 576 -53.12 10.66 -4.69
C GLN A 576 -51.62 10.66 -4.34
N LYS A 577 -50.77 10.65 -5.37
CA LYS A 577 -49.30 10.64 -5.32
C LYS A 577 -48.69 12.05 -5.22
N VAL A 578 -49.17 12.88 -4.30
CA VAL A 578 -48.97 14.35 -4.43
C VAL A 578 -47.59 14.85 -3.98
N TYR A 579 -46.89 14.13 -3.10
CA TYR A 579 -45.61 14.59 -2.52
C TYR A 579 -44.62 13.44 -2.28
N THR A 580 -43.36 13.68 -2.65
CA THR A 580 -42.20 12.92 -2.17
C THR A 580 -42.08 13.06 -0.65
N LYS A 581 -41.83 11.94 0.05
CA LYS A 581 -41.58 11.86 1.49
C LYS A 581 -40.11 11.58 1.81
N SER A 582 -39.44 10.76 1.00
CA SER A 582 -38.01 10.48 1.06
C SER A 582 -37.48 10.20 -0.35
N LYS A 583 -36.16 10.29 -0.55
CA LYS A 583 -35.45 9.94 -1.78
C LYS A 583 -34.08 9.36 -1.42
N SER A 584 -33.51 8.53 -2.28
CA SER A 584 -32.20 7.92 -2.06
C SER A 584 -31.51 7.62 -3.40
N GLN A 585 -30.17 7.69 -3.40
CA GLN A 585 -29.32 7.33 -4.54
C GLN A 585 -29.11 5.80 -4.55
N VAL A 586 -29.82 5.10 -5.43
CA VAL A 586 -29.80 3.64 -5.50
C VAL A 586 -28.66 3.18 -6.41
N ALA A 587 -27.72 2.42 -5.85
CA ALA A 587 -26.55 1.87 -6.50
C ALA A 587 -26.59 0.33 -6.47
N VAL A 588 -26.65 -0.34 -7.63
CA VAL A 588 -26.75 -1.81 -7.72
C VAL A 588 -25.91 -2.33 -8.88
N ARG A 589 -25.02 -3.31 -8.68
CA ARG A 589 -24.42 -4.01 -9.82
C ARG A 589 -25.45 -4.89 -10.52
N SER A 590 -25.09 -5.39 -11.69
CA SER A 590 -25.90 -6.34 -12.46
C SER A 590 -26.02 -7.68 -11.76
N GLY A 591 -27.23 -8.23 -11.72
CA GLY A 591 -27.55 -9.48 -11.02
C GLY A 591 -27.50 -9.36 -9.49
N GLU A 592 -27.17 -8.18 -8.97
CA GLU A 592 -27.16 -7.88 -7.54
C GLU A 592 -28.53 -7.26 -7.12
N THR A 593 -28.81 -7.18 -5.82
CA THR A 593 -29.83 -6.27 -5.27
C THR A 593 -29.18 -5.28 -4.34
N VAL A 594 -29.88 -4.19 -4.05
CA VAL A 594 -29.53 -3.31 -2.94
C VAL A 594 -30.77 -2.98 -2.12
N ASP A 595 -30.61 -3.08 -0.80
CA ASP A 595 -31.44 -2.50 0.25
C ASP A 595 -31.34 -1.00 0.31
N ILE A 596 -32.48 -0.32 0.19
CA ILE A 596 -32.60 1.09 0.45
C ILE A 596 -33.72 1.29 1.45
N SER A 597 -33.39 1.98 2.54
CA SER A 597 -34.34 2.43 3.52
C SER A 597 -34.85 3.82 3.15
N TYR A 598 -36.17 3.98 3.15
CA TYR A 598 -36.87 5.25 2.94
C TYR A 598 -37.69 5.59 4.18
N PHE A 599 -37.85 6.88 4.48
CA PHE A 599 -38.44 7.30 5.75
C PHE A 599 -39.68 8.15 5.54
N PHE A 600 -40.68 7.96 6.40
CA PHE A 600 -41.75 8.91 6.59
C PHE A 600 -42.36 8.79 7.99
N THR A 601 -42.82 9.89 8.56
CA THR A 601 -43.55 9.88 9.83
C THR A 601 -45.06 9.86 9.55
N PRO A 602 -45.80 8.80 9.92
CA PRO A 602 -47.25 8.76 9.83
C PRO A 602 -47.87 9.65 10.91
N GLU A 603 -48.74 10.56 10.46
CA GLU A 603 -49.45 11.55 11.30
C GLU A 603 -50.67 10.94 12.00
N GLU A 604 -51.18 9.82 11.49
CA GLU A 604 -52.39 9.12 11.95
C GLU A 604 -52.21 7.60 11.92
N THR A 605 -53.03 6.85 12.68
CA THR A 605 -53.15 5.38 12.57
C THR A 605 -53.89 4.97 11.29
N GLY A 606 -53.89 3.67 10.99
CA GLY A 606 -54.52 3.09 9.79
C GLY A 606 -53.58 2.92 8.60
N THR A 607 -54.13 2.46 7.47
CA THR A 607 -53.35 2.06 6.29
C THR A 607 -52.83 3.25 5.47
N TYR A 608 -51.54 3.23 5.13
CA TYR A 608 -50.91 4.13 4.14
C TYR A 608 -50.60 3.37 2.85
N ASN A 609 -50.83 4.01 1.71
CA ASN A 609 -50.36 3.57 0.39
C ASN A 609 -48.97 4.16 0.14
N LEU A 610 -48.08 3.37 -0.45
CA LEU A 610 -46.68 3.70 -0.71
C LEU A 610 -46.36 3.46 -2.19
N TRP A 611 -45.62 4.37 -2.81
CA TRP A 611 -45.10 4.21 -4.16
C TRP A 611 -43.62 4.60 -4.20
N LEU A 612 -42.86 3.85 -4.98
CA LEU A 612 -41.48 4.15 -5.33
C LEU A 612 -41.43 4.53 -6.79
N ALA A 613 -40.83 5.68 -7.10
CA ALA A 613 -40.76 6.19 -8.46
C ALA A 613 -39.37 6.70 -8.81
N THR A 614 -39.06 6.72 -10.10
CA THR A 614 -37.83 7.33 -10.62
C THR A 614 -37.94 8.85 -10.83
N ASP A 615 -39.08 9.44 -10.47
CA ASP A 615 -39.36 10.88 -10.50
C ASP A 615 -40.07 11.35 -9.22
N ASP A 616 -39.88 12.64 -8.89
CA ASP A 616 -40.37 13.30 -7.67
C ASP A 616 -41.90 13.42 -7.56
N LYS A 617 -42.62 13.16 -8.67
CA LYS A 617 -44.07 13.29 -8.84
C LYS A 617 -44.80 11.95 -8.97
N GLY A 618 -44.08 10.82 -8.91
CA GLY A 618 -44.71 9.49 -8.91
C GLY A 618 -45.33 9.05 -10.24
N ASN A 619 -44.86 9.59 -11.38
CA ASN A 619 -45.33 9.20 -12.71
C ASN A 619 -44.77 7.83 -13.13
N ASN A 620 -43.49 7.59 -12.85
CA ASN A 620 -42.72 6.41 -13.24
C ASN A 620 -42.52 5.48 -12.04
N VAL A 621 -43.62 4.89 -11.55
CA VAL A 621 -43.61 3.97 -10.41
C VAL A 621 -42.96 2.63 -10.78
N ILE A 622 -42.00 2.20 -9.97
CA ILE A 622 -41.25 0.94 -10.10
C ILE A 622 -41.58 -0.07 -8.99
N GLY A 623 -42.31 0.33 -7.95
CA GLY A 623 -42.84 -0.54 -6.91
C GLY A 623 -43.87 0.16 -6.03
N GLN A 624 -44.73 -0.59 -5.34
CA GLN A 624 -45.77 -0.06 -4.48
C GLN A 624 -46.12 -1.04 -3.35
N GLY A 625 -46.64 -0.53 -2.24
CA GLY A 625 -47.02 -1.34 -1.07
C GLY A 625 -47.97 -0.61 -0.12
N THR A 626 -48.34 -1.26 0.97
CA THR A 626 -49.17 -0.68 2.04
C THR A 626 -48.61 -0.99 3.43
N MET A 627 -48.84 -0.09 4.39
CA MET A 627 -48.39 -0.22 5.77
C MET A 627 -49.50 0.14 6.75
N GLU A 628 -49.68 -0.67 7.81
CA GLU A 628 -50.67 -0.46 8.89
C GLU A 628 -50.00 0.10 10.16
N VAL A 629 -50.69 0.94 10.93
CA VAL A 629 -50.12 1.74 12.04
C VAL A 629 -50.95 1.63 13.35
N ILE A 630 -50.29 1.29 14.48
CA ILE A 630 -50.81 0.86 15.81
C ILE A 630 -50.29 1.71 17.02
N SER A 631 -50.33 1.18 18.26
CA SER A 631 -49.96 1.83 19.56
C SER A 631 -49.03 0.97 20.46
N GLU A 632 -48.71 1.40 21.70
CA GLU A 632 -47.43 1.09 22.42
C GLU A 632 -47.40 -0.01 23.55
N ALA A 633 -48.41 -0.88 23.79
CA ALA A 633 -48.63 -1.44 25.17
C ALA A 633 -48.24 -2.92 25.65
N GLU A 634 -47.08 -3.63 25.39
CA GLU A 634 -46.71 -5.04 25.91
C GLU A 634 -45.16 -5.51 26.00
N ALA A 635 -44.61 -6.34 26.98
CA ALA A 635 -43.26 -7.13 27.02
C ALA A 635 -42.77 -7.94 28.34
N GLN A 636 -41.70 -8.86 28.38
CA GLN A 636 -41.11 -9.67 29.58
C GLN A 636 -39.54 -10.17 29.58
N LYS A 637 -38.93 -10.86 30.65
CA LYS A 637 -37.40 -10.92 31.06
C LYS A 637 -36.69 -12.20 31.80
N ALA A 638 -35.36 -12.26 32.26
CA ALA A 638 -34.51 -13.53 32.63
C ALA A 638 -33.40 -13.62 33.85
N SER A 639 -32.30 -14.51 33.94
CA SER A 639 -31.25 -14.72 35.10
C SER A 639 -30.02 -15.82 34.98
N LEU A 640 -28.96 -15.91 35.90
CA LEU A 640 -27.62 -16.69 36.02
C LEU A 640 -26.75 -16.62 37.40
N THR A 641 -25.56 -17.31 37.56
CA THR A 641 -24.51 -17.22 38.69
C THR A 641 -22.99 -17.38 38.29
N VAL A 642 -22.00 -16.89 39.08
CA VAL A 642 -20.52 -17.18 38.96
C VAL A 642 -20.00 -18.25 39.95
N SER A 643 -19.05 -19.11 39.56
CA SER A 643 -18.52 -20.21 40.41
C SER A 643 -17.05 -20.13 40.87
N SER A 644 -16.09 -19.58 40.12
CA SER A 644 -14.68 -19.40 40.55
C SER A 644 -13.85 -18.50 39.62
N TYR A 645 -12.65 -18.07 40.04
CA TYR A 645 -11.66 -17.35 39.20
C TYR A 645 -10.20 -17.56 39.65
N THR A 646 -9.21 -17.16 38.83
CA THR A 646 -7.76 -17.28 39.08
C THR A 646 -6.97 -16.21 38.32
N ILE A 647 -5.87 -15.68 38.88
CA ILE A 647 -4.91 -14.78 38.19
C ILE A 647 -3.61 -15.54 37.91
N THR A 648 -3.09 -15.48 36.69
CA THR A 648 -1.98 -16.33 36.20
C THR A 648 -0.64 -15.61 36.08
N ASN A 649 -0.59 -14.27 36.09
CA ASN A 649 0.65 -13.49 35.91
C ASN A 649 1.23 -12.85 37.19
N LEU A 650 0.82 -13.32 38.38
CA LEU A 650 1.33 -12.80 39.66
C LEU A 650 2.74 -13.32 39.99
N VAL A 651 3.59 -12.44 40.50
CA VAL A 651 4.90 -12.77 41.08
C VAL A 651 4.97 -12.20 42.49
N ASN A 652 5.19 -13.06 43.49
CA ASN A 652 5.15 -12.71 44.92
C ASN A 652 3.87 -11.97 45.36
N GLY A 653 2.73 -12.27 44.73
CA GLY A 653 1.43 -11.64 45.01
C GLY A 653 1.17 -10.30 44.29
N TYR A 654 2.14 -9.79 43.52
CA TYR A 654 2.03 -8.55 42.76
C TYR A 654 2.00 -8.82 41.26
N ALA A 655 1.42 -7.89 40.49
CA ALA A 655 1.55 -7.85 39.04
C ALA A 655 2.41 -6.65 38.61
N TYR A 656 2.99 -6.72 37.41
CA TYR A 656 4.06 -5.84 36.94
C TYR A 656 3.88 -5.52 35.46
N GLY A 657 4.65 -4.58 34.91
CA GLY A 657 4.58 -4.22 33.49
C GLY A 657 3.20 -3.67 33.09
N LYS A 658 2.47 -3.09 34.05
CA LYS A 658 1.14 -2.51 33.86
C LYS A 658 0.06 -3.50 33.34
N CYS A 659 0.18 -4.82 33.61
CA CYS A 659 -0.80 -5.83 33.13
C CYS A 659 -1.21 -6.92 34.15
N LEU A 660 -2.38 -7.54 33.95
CA LEU A 660 -2.99 -8.57 34.81
C LEU A 660 -3.75 -9.61 33.94
N VAL A 661 -3.55 -10.92 34.18
CA VAL A 661 -4.06 -12.02 33.32
C VAL A 661 -4.71 -13.13 34.17
N GLY A 662 -5.77 -13.81 33.71
CA GLY A 662 -6.49 -14.80 34.53
C GLY A 662 -7.57 -15.64 33.83
N GLN A 663 -8.36 -16.38 34.61
CA GLN A 663 -9.49 -17.23 34.19
C GLN A 663 -10.69 -17.12 35.17
N ALA A 664 -11.91 -17.39 34.70
CA ALA A 664 -13.17 -17.39 35.47
C ALA A 664 -14.12 -18.53 35.05
N LYS A 665 -15.05 -18.94 35.92
CA LYS A 665 -16.07 -20.00 35.66
C LYS A 665 -17.48 -19.57 36.08
N ILE A 666 -18.49 -19.91 35.28
CA ILE A 666 -19.86 -19.34 35.33
C ILE A 666 -20.90 -20.47 35.24
N LYS A 667 -22.05 -20.37 35.91
CA LYS A 667 -23.11 -21.39 36.00
C LYS A 667 -24.50 -20.85 35.63
N ASN A 668 -25.29 -21.63 34.88
CA ASN A 668 -26.72 -21.37 34.66
C ASN A 668 -27.58 -21.95 35.80
N ASN A 669 -28.55 -21.16 36.28
CA ASN A 669 -29.46 -21.55 37.35
C ASN A 669 -30.82 -22.09 36.87
N LYS A 670 -31.21 -21.79 35.62
CA LYS A 670 -32.46 -22.27 35.02
C LYS A 670 -32.22 -23.57 34.24
N ASN A 671 -33.31 -24.28 33.95
CA ASN A 671 -33.33 -25.48 33.11
C ASN A 671 -33.63 -25.18 31.63
N ILE A 672 -33.71 -23.90 31.27
CA ILE A 672 -33.65 -23.44 29.88
C ILE A 672 -32.23 -23.00 29.59
N ASP A 673 -31.77 -23.23 28.37
CA ASP A 673 -30.43 -22.84 27.95
C ASP A 673 -30.31 -21.32 27.98
N PHE A 674 -29.18 -20.85 28.51
CA PHE A 674 -28.86 -19.43 28.54
C PHE A 674 -27.88 -19.15 27.42
N HIS A 675 -28.36 -18.35 26.46
CA HIS A 675 -27.57 -17.73 25.40
C HIS A 675 -27.51 -16.24 25.72
N GLY A 676 -26.31 -15.71 25.92
CA GLY A 676 -26.13 -14.31 26.25
C GLY A 676 -24.94 -14.04 27.17
N ARG A 677 -24.97 -12.84 27.75
CA ARG A 677 -23.74 -12.09 27.99
C ARG A 677 -23.32 -11.95 29.43
N PHE A 678 -22.04 -12.22 29.68
CA PHE A 678 -21.43 -12.19 30.99
C PHE A 678 -20.25 -11.20 31.07
N LYS A 679 -20.36 -10.12 31.85
CA LYS A 679 -19.35 -9.06 32.00
C LYS A 679 -18.41 -9.30 33.19
N LEU A 680 -17.11 -9.02 33.05
CA LEU A 680 -16.07 -9.01 34.10
C LEU A 680 -15.36 -7.65 34.22
N THR A 681 -15.60 -6.86 35.26
CA THR A 681 -15.02 -5.50 35.42
C THR A 681 -13.82 -5.46 36.34
N ILE A 682 -12.70 -4.86 35.90
CA ILE A 682 -11.59 -4.46 36.77
C ILE A 682 -11.90 -3.11 37.41
N TRP A 683 -11.69 -2.99 38.71
CA TRP A 683 -11.91 -1.77 39.48
C TRP A 683 -10.58 -1.30 40.08
N THR A 684 -10.30 0.00 39.99
CA THR A 684 -9.05 0.64 40.44
C THR A 684 -9.26 1.40 41.74
N GLN A 685 -8.56 1.03 42.79
CA GLN A 685 -8.40 1.80 44.01
C GLN A 685 -7.04 2.52 43.96
N TYR A 686 -7.07 3.84 44.01
CA TYR A 686 -5.85 4.66 43.99
C TYR A 686 -5.19 4.68 45.37
N GLY A 687 -3.87 4.86 45.41
CA GLY A 687 -3.10 4.85 46.66
C GLY A 687 -3.64 5.86 47.69
N GLY A 688 -4.25 5.36 48.77
CA GLY A 688 -4.82 6.17 49.84
C GLY A 688 -6.33 6.46 49.74
N SER A 689 -7.03 6.07 48.66
CA SER A 689 -8.50 6.20 48.59
C SER A 689 -9.20 5.04 49.31
N GLY A 690 -10.25 5.33 50.08
CA GLY A 690 -11.11 4.30 50.70
C GLY A 690 -12.06 3.60 49.72
N SER A 691 -12.14 4.06 48.48
CA SER A 691 -13.08 3.61 47.45
C SER A 691 -12.35 3.20 46.17
N ALA A 692 -12.88 2.17 45.49
CA ALA A 692 -12.45 1.72 44.17
C ALA A 692 -13.39 2.27 43.09
N TRP A 693 -12.83 2.62 41.93
CA TRP A 693 -13.53 3.20 40.79
C TRP A 693 -13.54 2.21 39.62
N GLY A 694 -14.63 2.18 38.85
CA GLY A 694 -14.74 1.28 37.70
C GLY A 694 -13.67 1.61 36.66
N GLY A 695 -12.90 0.61 36.25
CA GLY A 695 -11.94 0.69 35.16
C GLY A 695 -12.42 -0.14 33.97
N SER A 696 -11.48 -0.75 33.26
CA SER A 696 -11.79 -1.60 32.12
C SER A 696 -12.62 -2.83 32.50
N SER A 697 -13.47 -3.34 31.61
CA SER A 697 -14.15 -4.63 31.79
C SER A 697 -14.00 -5.52 30.58
N HIS A 698 -14.48 -6.74 30.74
CA HIS A 698 -14.27 -7.87 29.86
C HIS A 698 -15.57 -8.72 29.76
N THR A 699 -16.38 -8.54 28.72
CA THR A 699 -17.67 -9.23 28.50
C THR A 699 -17.51 -10.42 27.54
N TYR A 700 -18.06 -11.58 27.90
CA TYR A 700 -17.91 -12.84 27.19
C TYR A 700 -19.28 -13.44 26.85
N GLU A 701 -19.44 -13.94 25.62
CA GLU A 701 -20.56 -14.86 25.35
C GLU A 701 -20.34 -16.15 26.11
N VAL A 702 -21.43 -16.66 26.66
CA VAL A 702 -21.43 -17.94 27.37
C VAL A 702 -22.71 -18.71 27.08
N ASP A 703 -22.61 -19.66 26.15
CA ASP A 703 -23.62 -20.70 25.99
C ASP A 703 -23.54 -21.65 27.17
N ILE A 704 -24.45 -21.46 28.12
CA ILE A 704 -24.53 -22.31 29.31
C ILE A 704 -25.85 -23.05 29.28
N LEU A 705 -25.78 -24.29 28.78
CA LEU A 705 -26.88 -25.24 28.84
C LEU A 705 -27.49 -25.29 30.25
N GLY A 706 -28.79 -25.56 30.35
CA GLY A 706 -29.53 -25.59 31.62
C GLY A 706 -28.77 -26.30 32.74
N GLY A 707 -28.43 -25.58 33.82
CA GLY A 707 -27.69 -26.10 34.97
C GLY A 707 -26.17 -26.35 34.82
N LYS A 708 -25.55 -26.10 33.66
CA LYS A 708 -24.12 -26.37 33.38
C LYS A 708 -23.16 -25.23 33.79
N ILE A 709 -21.86 -25.43 33.55
CA ILE A 709 -20.78 -24.47 33.84
C ILE A 709 -19.90 -24.23 32.60
N ALA A 710 -19.56 -22.97 32.31
CA ALA A 710 -18.58 -22.55 31.31
C ALA A 710 -17.29 -21.98 31.97
N THR A 711 -16.18 -21.91 31.22
CA THR A 711 -14.89 -21.32 31.64
C THR A 711 -14.46 -20.24 30.64
N VAL A 712 -13.79 -19.19 31.12
CA VAL A 712 -13.48 -17.95 30.40
C VAL A 712 -12.07 -17.46 30.75
N ASP A 713 -11.25 -17.13 29.76
CA ASP A 713 -9.89 -16.58 29.92
C ASP A 713 -9.90 -15.04 29.76
N PHE A 714 -9.04 -14.31 30.50
CA PHE A 714 -9.02 -12.83 30.48
C PHE A 714 -7.64 -12.20 30.63
N SER A 715 -7.48 -10.96 30.14
CA SER A 715 -6.32 -10.10 30.42
C SER A 715 -6.67 -8.60 30.44
N PHE A 716 -5.83 -7.81 31.09
CA PHE A 716 -5.93 -6.35 31.21
C PHE A 716 -4.52 -5.74 31.16
N ASP A 717 -4.34 -4.61 30.48
CA ASP A 717 -3.08 -3.87 30.37
C ASP A 717 -3.29 -2.36 30.63
N GLY A 718 -2.24 -1.54 30.46
CA GLY A 718 -2.28 -0.10 30.69
C GLY A 718 -2.46 0.33 32.16
N LEU A 719 -2.35 -0.60 33.12
CA LEU A 719 -2.69 -0.39 34.52
C LEU A 719 -1.68 0.51 35.26
N GLY A 720 -2.17 1.45 36.07
CA GLY A 720 -1.35 2.40 36.83
C GLY A 720 -0.57 1.77 37.99
N GLU A 721 0.68 2.23 38.18
CA GLU A 721 1.55 1.73 39.25
C GLU A 721 1.06 2.09 40.66
N ASN A 722 1.30 1.18 41.61
CA ASN A 722 0.94 1.27 43.03
C ASN A 722 -0.56 1.39 43.33
N ASN A 723 -1.41 1.36 42.32
CA ASN A 723 -2.86 1.20 42.47
C ASN A 723 -3.21 -0.27 42.74
N LYS A 724 -4.36 -0.47 43.38
CA LYS A 724 -4.89 -1.78 43.76
C LYS A 724 -6.13 -2.11 42.91
N TYR A 725 -6.21 -3.34 42.42
CA TYR A 725 -7.18 -3.76 41.43
C TYR A 725 -8.07 -4.90 41.94
N TYR A 726 -9.35 -4.87 41.58
CA TYR A 726 -10.39 -5.83 41.97
C TYR A 726 -11.17 -6.31 40.74
N LEU A 727 -11.88 -7.45 40.82
CA LEU A 727 -12.72 -7.96 39.74
C LEU A 727 -14.19 -8.10 40.18
N SER A 728 -15.11 -7.90 39.24
CA SER A 728 -16.57 -7.91 39.46
C SER A 728 -17.29 -8.52 38.26
N ALA A 729 -18.54 -8.99 38.41
CA ALA A 729 -19.29 -9.66 37.35
C ALA A 729 -20.76 -9.19 37.20
N SER A 730 -21.28 -9.02 35.98
CA SER A 730 -22.66 -8.56 35.72
C SER A 730 -23.31 -9.11 34.44
N TYR A 731 -24.65 -9.01 34.34
CA TYR A 731 -25.38 -9.14 33.07
C TYR A 731 -25.12 -7.98 32.12
N VAL A 732 -25.66 -8.13 30.91
CA VAL A 732 -25.93 -7.05 29.97
C VAL A 732 -27.39 -7.21 29.48
N ASN A 733 -28.15 -6.12 29.45
CA ASN A 733 -29.37 -5.96 28.63
C ASN A 733 -30.62 -6.83 28.92
N GLN A 734 -30.75 -7.40 30.12
CA GLN A 734 -32.02 -7.97 30.61
C GLN A 734 -32.19 -7.66 32.11
N ASP A 735 -33.43 -7.45 32.57
CA ASP A 735 -33.70 -7.41 34.01
C ASP A 735 -33.76 -8.85 34.57
N GLY A 736 -32.96 -9.10 35.61
CA GLY A 736 -32.75 -10.40 36.24
C GLY A 736 -31.73 -10.33 37.38
N GLU A 737 -31.79 -11.27 38.33
CA GLU A 737 -30.90 -11.30 39.50
C GLU A 737 -29.71 -12.24 39.30
N LEU A 738 -28.49 -11.76 39.63
CA LEU A 738 -27.23 -12.50 39.54
C LEU A 738 -26.83 -13.03 40.92
N GLY A 739 -26.75 -14.35 41.06
CA GLY A 739 -26.39 -14.99 42.33
C GLY A 739 -25.05 -14.49 42.87
N ASN A 740 -25.03 -14.10 44.15
CA ASN A 740 -23.86 -13.59 44.90
C ASN A 740 -23.31 -12.20 44.50
N GLY A 741 -24.15 -11.28 44.00
CA GLY A 741 -23.92 -9.83 44.21
C GLY A 741 -22.83 -9.14 43.38
N GLY A 742 -22.17 -9.84 42.45
CA GLY A 742 -21.47 -9.21 41.32
C GLY A 742 -20.16 -8.44 41.62
N VAL A 743 -19.60 -8.47 42.83
CA VAL A 743 -18.24 -7.96 43.14
C VAL A 743 -17.49 -8.99 43.96
N TRP A 744 -16.23 -9.28 43.62
CA TRP A 744 -15.41 -10.28 44.32
C TRP A 744 -14.40 -9.58 45.24
N ASP A 745 -14.58 -9.68 46.55
CA ASP A 745 -13.63 -9.15 47.54
C ASP A 745 -13.01 -10.26 48.40
N LEU A 746 -11.72 -10.51 48.18
CA LEU A 746 -10.83 -11.30 49.07
C LEU A 746 -9.37 -10.80 49.02
N GLY A 747 -9.12 -9.52 48.69
CA GLY A 747 -7.80 -8.92 48.94
C GLY A 747 -7.24 -7.97 47.88
N GLY A 748 -7.61 -8.10 46.60
CA GLY A 748 -7.17 -7.24 45.48
C GLY A 748 -5.66 -7.27 45.13
N TRP A 749 -5.30 -6.92 43.90
CA TRP A 749 -3.93 -7.01 43.37
C TRP A 749 -3.27 -5.65 43.18
N THR A 750 -2.07 -5.44 43.68
CA THR A 750 -1.33 -4.19 43.47
C THR A 750 -0.40 -4.32 42.26
N ILE A 751 -0.46 -3.36 41.33
CA ILE A 751 0.52 -3.23 40.25
C ILE A 751 1.77 -2.56 40.81
N LYS A 752 2.95 -3.10 40.54
CA LYS A 752 4.24 -2.56 40.99
C LYS A 752 5.13 -2.15 39.81
N PRO A 753 6.06 -1.20 40.03
CA PRO A 753 6.99 -0.78 38.98
C PRO A 753 7.74 -1.96 38.36
N GLY A 754 7.88 -1.94 37.04
CA GLY A 754 8.40 -3.08 36.29
C GLY A 754 8.36 -2.85 34.78
N ILE A 755 8.71 -3.91 34.04
CA ILE A 755 8.69 -3.92 32.56
C ILE A 755 7.62 -4.90 32.05
N ALA A 756 7.11 -4.61 30.87
CA ALA A 756 6.37 -5.58 30.05
C ALA A 756 7.35 -6.27 29.08
N ALA A 757 7.17 -7.57 28.87
CA ALA A 757 7.95 -8.38 27.94
C ALA A 757 7.04 -9.34 27.16
N TRP A 758 7.03 -9.20 25.84
CA TRP A 758 6.28 -10.06 24.90
C TRP A 758 7.14 -11.25 24.49
N LYS A 759 6.52 -12.43 24.40
CA LYS A 759 7.15 -13.65 23.90
C LYS A 759 6.87 -13.87 22.41
N ASN A 760 7.59 -14.83 21.83
CA ASN A 760 7.40 -15.29 20.46
C ASN A 760 5.96 -15.73 20.09
N ASP A 761 5.13 -16.16 21.04
CA ASP A 761 3.71 -16.49 20.84
C ASP A 761 2.76 -15.27 20.91
N GLY A 762 3.31 -14.06 21.09
CA GLY A 762 2.58 -12.82 21.33
C GLY A 762 2.16 -12.59 22.78
N THR A 763 2.38 -13.55 23.70
CA THR A 763 1.94 -13.41 25.10
C THR A 763 2.79 -12.41 25.88
N ILE A 764 2.13 -11.54 26.65
CA ILE A 764 2.77 -10.54 27.51
C ILE A 764 3.04 -11.10 28.91
N THR A 765 4.21 -10.77 29.47
CA THR A 765 4.56 -11.03 30.87
C THR A 765 5.09 -9.79 31.56
N GLY A 766 4.66 -9.56 32.80
CA GLY A 766 5.20 -8.51 33.67
C GLY A 766 6.42 -9.00 34.44
N LYS A 767 7.43 -8.13 34.63
CA LYS A 767 8.59 -8.40 35.50
C LYS A 767 8.86 -7.25 36.47
N GLU A 768 9.18 -7.62 37.70
CA GLU A 768 9.59 -6.70 38.78
C GLU A 768 10.77 -5.81 38.37
N TYR A 769 10.64 -4.50 38.61
CA TYR A 769 11.74 -3.55 38.44
C TYR A 769 12.94 -3.92 39.33
N LYS A 770 14.14 -3.91 38.72
CA LYS A 770 15.41 -3.91 39.45
C LYS A 770 16.35 -2.90 38.80
N ALA A 771 17.26 -2.31 39.58
CA ALA A 771 18.23 -1.34 39.04
C ALA A 771 19.17 -1.97 37.99
N SER A 772 19.43 -3.29 38.11
CA SER A 772 20.02 -4.12 37.06
C SER A 772 19.06 -5.26 36.75
N MET A 773 18.64 -5.37 35.49
CA MET A 773 17.72 -6.40 34.99
C MET A 773 18.41 -7.33 33.98
N THR A 774 17.82 -8.49 33.74
CA THR A 774 18.12 -9.37 32.60
C THR A 774 16.82 -9.58 31.85
N THR A 775 16.84 -9.40 30.53
CA THR A 775 15.69 -9.64 29.65
C THR A 775 15.25 -11.11 29.75
N PRO A 776 13.94 -11.40 29.88
CA PRO A 776 13.49 -12.78 29.96
C PRO A 776 13.84 -13.59 28.70
N ALA A 777 14.08 -14.90 28.88
CA ALA A 777 14.29 -15.82 27.77
C ALA A 777 13.00 -15.95 26.93
N GLY A 778 13.15 -16.08 25.61
CA GLY A 778 12.03 -16.15 24.67
C GLY A 778 11.28 -14.83 24.43
N THR A 779 11.79 -13.71 24.95
CA THR A 779 11.24 -12.36 24.69
C THR A 779 11.62 -11.87 23.29
N CYS A 780 10.68 -11.19 22.62
CA CYS A 780 10.86 -10.55 21.31
C CYS A 780 10.53 -9.04 21.31
N GLY A 781 9.97 -8.52 22.41
CA GLY A 781 9.78 -7.09 22.64
C GLY A 781 9.72 -6.76 24.13
N VAL A 782 10.28 -5.62 24.52
CA VAL A 782 10.31 -5.10 25.89
C VAL A 782 9.79 -3.67 25.89
N TYR A 783 8.89 -3.35 26.82
CA TYR A 783 8.47 -1.98 27.09
C TYR A 783 8.74 -1.60 28.55
N ALA A 784 9.51 -0.52 28.72
CA ALA A 784 9.83 0.08 29.99
C ALA A 784 9.26 1.51 30.04
N ASP A 785 8.28 1.70 30.91
CA ASP A 785 7.67 2.99 31.24
C ASP A 785 7.25 2.95 32.70
N CYS A 786 8.23 3.04 33.60
CA CYS A 786 8.04 2.90 35.04
C CYS A 786 8.67 4.04 35.85
N SER A 787 8.15 4.27 37.06
CA SER A 787 8.60 5.35 37.96
C SER A 787 10.03 5.19 38.53
N LYS A 788 10.82 4.24 38.01
CA LYS A 788 12.14 3.87 38.52
C LYS A 788 13.17 3.75 37.40
N LYS A 789 14.33 4.38 37.58
CA LYS A 789 15.44 4.32 36.61
C LYS A 789 16.07 2.92 36.57
N ILE A 790 16.00 2.25 35.43
CA ILE A 790 16.78 1.05 35.16
C ILE A 790 18.19 1.50 34.78
N ASN A 791 19.21 1.16 35.58
CA ASN A 791 20.59 1.56 35.32
C ASN A 791 21.31 0.61 34.35
N ARG A 792 20.91 -0.67 34.33
CA ARG A 792 21.51 -1.71 33.49
C ARG A 792 20.46 -2.73 33.06
N MET A 793 20.48 -3.14 31.81
CA MET A 793 19.68 -4.26 31.30
C MET A 793 20.59 -5.16 30.49
N SER A 794 20.74 -6.42 30.92
CA SER A 794 21.39 -7.45 30.11
C SER A 794 20.39 -7.89 29.02
N PRO A 795 20.70 -7.74 27.73
CA PRO A 795 19.86 -8.24 26.64
C PRO A 795 19.78 -9.77 26.65
N ASN A 796 18.79 -10.31 25.94
CA ASN A 796 18.64 -11.76 25.73
C ASN A 796 19.44 -12.22 24.49
N LYS A 797 19.22 -13.47 24.04
CA LYS A 797 19.87 -14.04 22.85
C LYS A 797 19.20 -13.68 21.52
N ASN A 798 17.94 -13.26 21.52
CA ASN A 798 17.19 -12.96 20.30
C ASN A 798 17.64 -11.58 19.78
N PRO A 799 18.35 -11.52 18.63
CA PRO A 799 18.91 -10.27 18.10
C PRO A 799 17.82 -9.27 17.73
N ASN A 800 16.64 -9.74 17.35
CA ASN A 800 15.52 -8.93 16.91
C ASN A 800 14.71 -8.30 18.06
N THR A 801 15.06 -8.58 19.33
CA THR A 801 14.30 -8.08 20.49
C THR A 801 14.27 -6.55 20.51
N ILE A 802 13.08 -5.96 20.39
CA ILE A 802 12.90 -4.50 20.44
C ILE A 802 12.88 -4.04 21.90
N TYR A 803 13.72 -3.06 22.24
CA TYR A 803 13.83 -2.48 23.57
C TYR A 803 13.28 -1.05 23.58
N ALA A 804 12.00 -0.88 23.93
CA ALA A 804 11.37 0.44 23.94
C ALA A 804 11.29 1.05 25.35
N PHE A 805 11.73 2.30 25.46
CA PHE A 805 11.69 3.11 26.67
C PHE A 805 10.80 4.34 26.45
N GLY A 806 9.90 4.61 27.41
CA GLY A 806 9.08 5.81 27.41
C GLY A 806 9.93 7.08 27.39
N GLU A 807 9.39 8.15 26.79
CA GLU A 807 10.07 9.43 26.54
C GLU A 807 10.77 10.02 27.79
N ASN A 808 10.13 9.90 28.95
CA ASN A 808 10.64 10.40 30.25
C ASN A 808 11.69 9.47 30.91
N MET A 809 12.03 8.33 30.33
CA MET A 809 13.08 7.44 30.85
C MET A 809 14.43 7.72 30.17
N VAL A 810 15.52 7.45 30.89
CA VAL A 810 16.87 7.39 30.31
C VAL A 810 17.19 5.92 30.04
N PRO A 811 17.35 5.48 28.77
CA PRO A 811 17.65 4.08 28.48
C PRO A 811 19.02 3.64 29.02
N PRO A 812 19.20 2.35 29.39
CA PRO A 812 20.50 1.81 29.76
C PRO A 812 21.49 1.82 28.59
N THR A 813 22.70 2.32 28.80
CA THR A 813 23.78 2.30 27.79
C THR A 813 24.27 0.89 27.41
N THR A 814 23.80 -0.16 28.10
CA THR A 814 24.07 -1.56 27.74
C THR A 814 23.17 -2.09 26.61
N LEU A 815 22.31 -1.24 26.04
CA LEU A 815 21.41 -1.57 24.93
C LEU A 815 21.70 -0.74 23.67
N THR A 816 22.74 0.10 23.65
CA THR A 816 23.03 1.02 22.53
C THR A 816 23.30 0.30 21.21
N ASP A 817 23.92 -0.89 21.26
CA ASP A 817 24.22 -1.71 20.08
C ASP A 817 23.06 -2.66 19.67
N TYR A 818 21.87 -2.47 20.23
CA TYR A 818 20.68 -3.29 20.00
C TYR A 818 19.52 -2.46 19.42
N ASN A 819 18.38 -3.09 19.15
CA ASN A 819 17.16 -2.44 18.65
C ASN A 819 16.49 -1.57 19.73
N LEU A 820 17.12 -0.43 20.03
CA LEU A 820 16.74 0.49 21.09
C LEU A 820 15.83 1.61 20.57
N VAL A 821 14.68 1.77 21.22
CA VAL A 821 13.71 2.84 20.93
C VAL A 821 13.58 3.73 22.16
N HIS A 822 13.70 5.05 21.98
CA HIS A 822 13.48 6.03 23.04
C HIS A 822 12.40 7.03 22.61
N GLY A 823 11.29 7.05 23.36
CA GLY A 823 10.12 7.85 22.99
C GLY A 823 9.52 7.39 21.66
N LYS A 824 9.72 8.18 20.60
CA LYS A 824 9.25 7.91 19.23
C LYS A 824 10.39 7.77 18.21
N HIS A 825 11.63 7.62 18.67
CA HIS A 825 12.83 7.60 17.82
C HIS A 825 13.70 6.36 18.09
N ALA A 826 14.40 5.91 17.05
CA ALA A 826 15.51 4.94 17.11
C ALA A 826 16.62 5.38 16.14
N SER A 827 17.88 5.16 16.49
CA SER A 827 19.00 5.40 15.55
C SER A 827 18.99 4.36 14.42
N HIS A 828 18.83 3.08 14.77
CA HIS A 828 18.81 1.97 13.82
C HIS A 828 17.97 0.81 14.34
N ILE A 829 17.36 0.05 13.43
CA ILE A 829 16.70 -1.23 13.71
C ILE A 829 17.28 -2.30 12.78
N ASN A 830 17.88 -3.33 13.36
CA ASN A 830 18.52 -4.42 12.65
C ASN A 830 17.74 -5.71 12.95
N LEU A 831 17.16 -6.32 11.92
CA LEU A 831 16.36 -7.55 11.99
C LEU A 831 17.02 -8.67 11.18
N ILE A 832 16.85 -9.91 11.61
CA ILE A 832 17.33 -11.13 10.95
C ILE A 832 16.14 -12.06 10.72
N ASN A 833 16.10 -12.84 9.63
CA ASN A 833 15.04 -13.81 9.39
C ASN A 833 14.90 -14.84 10.53
N ASP A 834 13.71 -15.46 10.64
CA ASP A 834 13.33 -16.50 11.61
C ASP A 834 13.35 -16.11 13.11
N GLU A 835 13.99 -15.01 13.49
CA GLU A 835 13.98 -14.48 14.85
C GLU A 835 12.76 -13.57 15.08
N PRO A 836 11.92 -13.83 16.11
CA PRO A 836 10.69 -13.08 16.32
C PRO A 836 10.96 -11.67 16.87
N TYR A 837 10.18 -10.69 16.43
CA TYR A 837 10.13 -9.36 17.03
C TYR A 837 8.71 -8.94 17.39
N TYR A 838 8.59 -8.02 18.36
CA TYR A 838 7.34 -7.35 18.68
C TYR A 838 7.63 -5.88 18.91
N LEU A 839 6.94 -5.00 18.17
CA LEU A 839 7.04 -3.54 18.27
C LEU A 839 6.04 -3.07 19.35
N PRO A 840 6.48 -2.73 20.57
CA PRO A 840 5.57 -2.34 21.65
C PRO A 840 5.02 -0.91 21.51
N ALA A 841 5.60 -0.10 20.63
CA ALA A 841 5.23 1.29 20.35
C ALA A 841 5.48 1.64 18.86
N THR A 842 4.86 2.72 18.39
CA THR A 842 5.11 3.31 17.06
C THR A 842 6.24 4.34 17.16
N PHE A 843 7.22 4.27 16.26
CA PHE A 843 8.40 5.12 16.23
C PHE A 843 8.95 5.27 14.80
N ARG A 844 10.00 6.09 14.64
CA ARG A 844 10.73 6.26 13.37
C ARG A 844 12.22 6.00 13.60
N ALA A 845 12.84 5.23 12.71
CA ALA A 845 14.25 4.88 12.75
C ALA A 845 15.03 5.66 11.69
N ASP A 846 16.23 6.16 12.01
CA ASP A 846 17.05 6.88 11.01
C ASP A 846 17.53 5.94 9.91
N SER A 847 17.80 4.66 10.24
CA SER A 847 18.02 3.57 9.30
C SER A 847 17.41 2.25 9.79
N ALA A 848 17.19 1.31 8.87
CA ALA A 848 16.87 -0.07 9.21
C ALA A 848 17.55 -1.08 8.27
N SER A 849 17.83 -2.27 8.78
CA SER A 849 18.28 -3.42 7.99
C SER A 849 17.47 -4.68 8.30
N PHE A 850 17.27 -5.51 7.29
CA PHE A 850 16.72 -6.86 7.41
C PHE A 850 17.67 -7.82 6.69
N THR A 851 18.19 -8.81 7.40
CA THR A 851 19.10 -9.82 6.87
C THR A 851 18.35 -11.14 6.70
N TYR A 852 18.33 -11.65 5.47
CA TYR A 852 17.87 -12.99 5.14
C TYR A 852 19.08 -13.84 4.73
N THR A 853 19.20 -15.04 5.27
CA THR A 853 20.30 -15.98 4.96
C THR A 853 19.71 -17.23 4.35
N PHE A 854 20.18 -17.61 3.17
CA PHE A 854 19.73 -18.86 2.53
C PHE A 854 20.29 -20.07 3.31
N PRO A 855 19.50 -21.15 3.46
CA PRO A 855 19.98 -22.40 4.06
C PRO A 855 21.28 -22.94 3.43
N GLU A 856 22.13 -23.62 4.21
CA GLU A 856 23.32 -24.32 3.69
C GLU A 856 22.97 -25.58 2.87
N THR A 857 21.75 -26.10 3.05
CA THR A 857 21.16 -27.25 2.35
C THR A 857 19.89 -26.80 1.65
N GLU A 858 19.52 -27.43 0.53
CA GLU A 858 18.24 -27.21 -0.20
C GLU A 858 18.17 -25.93 -1.08
N ALA A 859 19.03 -24.92 -0.86
CA ALA A 859 19.18 -23.79 -1.79
C ALA A 859 19.32 -24.26 -3.26
N GLY A 860 18.49 -23.71 -4.15
CA GLY A 860 18.32 -24.18 -5.53
C GLY A 860 17.10 -25.08 -5.76
N THR A 861 16.36 -25.50 -4.72
CA THR A 861 15.26 -26.48 -4.86
C THR A 861 13.93 -26.09 -4.25
N ASP A 862 13.88 -25.06 -3.41
CA ASP A 862 12.74 -24.67 -2.57
C ASP A 862 12.44 -23.16 -2.60
N TRP A 863 11.15 -22.80 -2.45
CA TRP A 863 10.76 -21.44 -2.10
C TRP A 863 10.61 -21.30 -0.58
N HIS A 864 10.95 -20.12 -0.09
CA HIS A 864 10.75 -19.67 1.29
C HIS A 864 9.72 -18.55 1.33
N ALA A 865 8.90 -18.49 2.39
CA ALA A 865 7.96 -17.40 2.60
C ALA A 865 8.56 -16.34 3.53
N ILE A 866 8.64 -15.08 3.10
CA ILE A 866 9.24 -13.99 3.87
C ILE A 866 8.33 -12.75 3.93
N THR A 867 8.40 -12.03 5.05
CA THR A 867 7.65 -10.78 5.24
C THR A 867 8.62 -9.61 5.35
N MET A 868 8.56 -8.66 4.41
CA MET A 868 9.41 -7.47 4.45
C MET A 868 8.97 -6.54 5.60
N PRO A 869 9.83 -6.27 6.61
CA PRO A 869 9.45 -5.48 7.78
C PRO A 869 9.30 -3.99 7.48
N PHE A 870 9.92 -3.49 6.40
CA PHE A 870 9.88 -2.10 5.96
C PHE A 870 10.08 -2.01 4.43
N ALA A 871 9.77 -0.86 3.83
CA ALA A 871 10.00 -0.64 2.40
C ALA A 871 11.50 -0.47 2.12
N VAL A 872 12.03 -1.18 1.13
CA VAL A 872 13.48 -1.32 0.93
C VAL A 872 13.98 -0.31 -0.10
N ASP A 873 15.00 0.47 0.27
CA ASP A 873 15.66 1.44 -0.61
C ASP A 873 16.84 0.81 -1.38
N SER A 874 17.51 -0.17 -0.78
CA SER A 874 18.75 -0.77 -1.31
C SER A 874 18.96 -2.21 -0.83
N ILE A 875 19.61 -3.02 -1.65
CA ILE A 875 19.87 -4.45 -1.39
C ILE A 875 21.38 -4.69 -1.48
N PHE A 876 21.92 -5.48 -0.54
CA PHE A 876 23.33 -5.83 -0.50
C PHE A 876 23.52 -7.35 -0.41
N LEU A 877 24.51 -7.86 -1.14
CA LEU A 877 25.04 -9.22 -1.05
C LEU A 877 26.55 -9.10 -0.82
N ASP A 878 27.07 -9.67 0.27
CA ASP A 878 28.48 -9.55 0.70
C ASP A 878 29.03 -8.10 0.60
N ASP A 879 28.25 -7.16 1.15
CA ASP A 879 28.46 -5.69 1.10
C ASP A 879 28.52 -5.05 -0.29
N GLN A 880 28.33 -5.80 -1.39
CA GLN A 880 28.10 -5.25 -2.73
C GLN A 880 26.64 -4.85 -2.92
N HIS A 881 26.40 -3.64 -3.43
CA HIS A 881 25.07 -3.15 -3.74
C HIS A 881 24.55 -3.76 -5.05
N ILE A 882 23.35 -4.34 -5.02
CA ILE A 882 22.71 -4.99 -6.18
C ILE A 882 21.32 -4.38 -6.45
N LEU A 883 20.91 -4.36 -7.72
CA LEU A 883 19.56 -3.92 -8.09
C LEU A 883 18.56 -5.07 -7.94
N LEU A 884 17.31 -4.75 -7.61
CA LEU A 884 16.21 -5.73 -7.59
C LEU A 884 15.98 -6.38 -8.98
N SER A 885 16.36 -5.71 -10.07
CA SER A 885 16.35 -6.27 -11.43
C SER A 885 17.53 -7.22 -11.73
N ASP A 886 18.64 -7.09 -11.00
CA ASP A 886 19.84 -7.93 -11.20
C ASP A 886 19.76 -9.24 -10.41
N THR A 887 18.84 -9.37 -9.45
CA THR A 887 18.73 -10.57 -8.61
C THR A 887 18.47 -11.83 -9.45
N LEU A 888 17.87 -11.67 -10.64
CA LEU A 888 17.59 -12.73 -11.62
C LEU A 888 18.81 -13.59 -12.04
N LYS A 889 20.03 -13.23 -11.63
CA LYS A 889 21.24 -14.05 -11.82
C LYS A 889 21.47 -15.12 -10.75
N HIS A 890 20.96 -14.95 -9.52
CA HIS A 890 21.21 -15.90 -8.41
C HIS A 890 20.05 -16.08 -7.41
N PHE A 891 19.13 -15.10 -7.27
CA PHE A 891 17.98 -15.24 -6.36
C PHE A 891 16.75 -14.45 -6.79
N TRP A 892 15.57 -14.97 -6.45
CA TRP A 892 14.28 -14.49 -6.93
C TRP A 892 13.39 -14.13 -5.76
N ILE A 893 12.85 -12.91 -5.77
CA ILE A 893 11.77 -12.50 -4.86
C ILE A 893 10.52 -12.33 -5.71
N TYR A 894 9.45 -13.06 -5.40
CA TYR A 894 8.19 -13.03 -6.13
C TYR A 894 7.06 -12.50 -5.23
N GLU A 895 6.18 -11.68 -5.79
CA GLU A 895 5.01 -11.12 -5.12
C GLU A 895 3.72 -11.82 -5.57
N PHE A 896 2.74 -11.93 -4.67
CA PHE A 896 1.38 -12.37 -5.01
C PHE A 896 0.72 -11.28 -5.87
N ALA A 897 0.50 -11.57 -7.17
CA ALA A 897 0.20 -10.57 -8.18
C ALA A 897 -1.27 -10.57 -8.66
N LYS A 898 -1.89 -11.75 -8.85
CA LYS A 898 -3.28 -11.88 -9.31
C LYS A 898 -3.88 -13.23 -8.94
N GLU A 899 -5.21 -13.32 -9.00
CA GLU A 899 -5.90 -14.58 -9.25
C GLU A 899 -6.09 -14.78 -10.77
N GLY A 900 -5.74 -15.97 -11.26
CA GLY A 900 -6.13 -16.45 -12.58
C GLY A 900 -7.66 -16.66 -12.67
N TRP A 901 -8.23 -16.73 -13.87
CA TRP A 901 -9.71 -16.81 -14.01
C TRP A 901 -10.30 -18.17 -13.63
N ASN A 902 -9.46 -19.18 -13.40
CA ASN A 902 -9.78 -20.46 -12.79
C ASN A 902 -9.73 -20.41 -11.23
N GLY A 903 -9.29 -19.29 -10.64
CA GLY A 903 -9.10 -19.13 -9.20
C GLY A 903 -7.71 -19.51 -8.69
N GLU A 904 -6.76 -19.84 -9.57
CA GLU A 904 -5.37 -20.12 -9.18
C GLU A 904 -4.63 -18.84 -8.77
N ILE A 905 -3.74 -18.97 -7.79
CA ILE A 905 -2.90 -17.86 -7.30
C ILE A 905 -1.67 -17.72 -8.20
N VAL A 906 -1.45 -16.51 -8.71
CA VAL A 906 -0.32 -16.20 -9.59
C VAL A 906 0.70 -15.34 -8.85
N PHE A 907 1.92 -15.86 -8.74
CA PHE A 907 3.10 -15.11 -8.33
C PHE A 907 3.86 -14.56 -9.55
N LYS A 908 4.46 -13.38 -9.43
CA LYS A 908 5.35 -12.78 -10.45
C LYS A 908 6.58 -12.16 -9.78
N PRO A 909 7.72 -11.99 -10.49
CA PRO A 909 8.90 -11.30 -9.95
C PRO A 909 8.54 -9.93 -9.36
N ALA A 910 9.00 -9.67 -8.13
CA ALA A 910 8.71 -8.43 -7.43
C ALA A 910 9.47 -7.27 -8.06
N THR A 911 8.74 -6.24 -8.50
CA THR A 911 9.35 -5.02 -9.09
C THR A 911 9.69 -3.95 -8.04
N THR A 912 9.14 -4.07 -6.84
CA THR A 912 9.42 -3.22 -5.67
C THR A 912 9.24 -4.02 -4.38
N LEU A 913 10.00 -3.69 -3.33
CA LEU A 913 9.92 -4.32 -2.01
C LEU A 913 9.26 -3.36 -1.01
N ARG A 914 8.00 -3.64 -0.69
CA ARG A 914 7.13 -2.79 0.15
C ARG A 914 7.16 -3.26 1.60
N GLY A 915 7.12 -2.30 2.53
CA GLY A 915 7.02 -2.60 3.96
C GLY A 915 5.70 -3.25 4.31
N GLY A 916 5.73 -4.15 5.29
CA GLY A 916 4.56 -4.93 5.71
C GLY A 916 4.10 -5.96 4.67
N THR A 917 4.80 -6.15 3.55
CA THR A 917 4.32 -7.01 2.47
C THR A 917 4.95 -8.41 2.54
N PRO A 918 4.14 -9.49 2.50
CA PRO A 918 4.62 -10.85 2.32
C PRO A 918 5.01 -11.14 0.85
N TYR A 919 6.09 -11.91 0.69
CA TYR A 919 6.68 -12.37 -0.56
C TYR A 919 7.07 -13.84 -0.44
N ILE A 920 7.42 -14.46 -1.56
CA ILE A 920 8.24 -15.68 -1.57
C ILE A 920 9.64 -15.37 -2.10
N ILE A 921 10.66 -16.06 -1.59
CA ILE A 921 12.07 -15.92 -2.00
C ILE A 921 12.66 -17.31 -2.29
N ALA A 922 13.47 -17.42 -3.33
CA ALA A 922 14.26 -18.61 -3.65
C ALA A 922 15.64 -18.17 -4.17
N ALA A 923 16.61 -19.08 -4.21
CA ALA A 923 17.91 -18.84 -4.82
C ALA A 923 18.43 -20.08 -5.54
N ASP A 924 19.46 -19.93 -6.36
CA ASP A 924 20.22 -21.06 -6.89
C ASP A 924 21.12 -21.69 -5.80
N SER A 925 21.77 -22.81 -6.12
CA SER A 925 22.60 -23.55 -5.18
C SER A 925 23.95 -22.90 -4.86
N THR A 926 24.37 -21.85 -5.58
CA THR A 926 25.58 -21.08 -5.27
C THR A 926 25.38 -20.13 -4.09
N MET A 927 24.12 -19.77 -3.80
CA MET A 927 23.74 -18.89 -2.70
C MET A 927 23.61 -19.63 -1.34
N ALA A 928 23.92 -20.93 -1.27
CA ALA A 928 23.83 -21.71 -0.04
C ALA A 928 24.67 -21.09 1.10
N GLY A 929 24.02 -20.71 2.21
CA GLY A 929 24.65 -20.01 3.34
C GLY A 929 24.94 -18.51 3.12
N CYS A 930 24.68 -17.95 1.93
CA CYS A 930 24.87 -16.53 1.65
C CYS A 930 23.78 -15.66 2.29
N SER A 931 24.14 -14.42 2.66
CA SER A 931 23.22 -13.47 3.30
C SER A 931 22.92 -12.26 2.41
N VAL A 932 21.63 -11.97 2.23
CA VAL A 932 21.13 -10.75 1.57
C VAL A 932 20.67 -9.76 2.64
N VAL A 933 21.13 -8.52 2.56
CA VAL A 933 20.80 -7.45 3.49
C VAL A 933 19.98 -6.37 2.78
N PHE A 934 18.70 -6.30 3.12
CA PHE A 934 17.78 -5.24 2.69
C PHE A 934 17.95 -4.04 3.62
N ARG A 935 18.18 -2.84 3.08
CA ARG A 935 18.41 -1.60 3.86
C ARG A 935 17.48 -0.48 3.43
N ALA A 936 17.08 0.36 4.40
CA ALA A 936 16.28 1.56 4.16
C ALA A 936 16.63 2.70 5.14
N LEU A 937 16.31 3.93 4.77
CA LEU A 937 16.53 5.14 5.57
C LEU A 937 15.21 5.80 5.98
N ASN A 938 15.22 6.48 7.13
CA ASN A 938 14.07 7.25 7.64
C ASN A 938 12.77 6.41 7.71
N VAL A 939 12.87 5.24 8.35
CA VAL A 939 11.87 4.17 8.30
C VAL A 939 10.81 4.33 9.40
N PRO A 940 9.51 4.41 9.07
CA PRO A 940 8.46 4.33 10.07
C PRO A 940 8.24 2.88 10.52
N PHE A 941 8.18 2.65 11.82
CA PHE A 941 7.79 1.39 12.43
C PHE A 941 6.52 1.58 13.27
N TYR A 942 5.50 0.81 12.98
CA TYR A 942 4.20 0.93 13.62
C TYR A 942 4.00 -0.20 14.65
N LYS A 943 3.40 0.10 15.80
CA LYS A 943 3.22 -0.86 16.91
C LYS A 943 2.62 -2.17 16.40
N THR A 944 3.14 -3.34 16.82
CA THR A 944 2.74 -4.63 16.23
C THR A 944 1.23 -4.77 16.20
N GLY A 945 0.72 -4.82 14.98
CA GLY A 945 -0.68 -4.87 14.61
C GLY A 945 -1.21 -3.61 13.92
N THR A 946 -0.80 -2.39 14.26
CA THR A 946 -1.42 -1.17 13.67
C THR A 946 -1.37 -1.18 12.14
N ASP A 947 -0.33 -1.79 11.56
CA ASP A 947 -0.29 -2.16 10.15
C ASP A 947 -0.80 -3.60 9.93
N LYS A 948 -1.71 -3.76 8.97
CA LYS A 948 -2.05 -5.08 8.41
C LYS A 948 -0.95 -5.47 7.43
N MET A 949 -0.18 -6.51 7.75
CA MET A 949 0.82 -7.06 6.85
C MET A 949 0.15 -8.01 5.84
N VAL A 950 -0.57 -7.47 4.84
CA VAL A 950 -1.48 -8.28 4.00
C VAL A 950 -1.53 -7.82 2.54
N VAL A 951 -1.66 -8.81 1.65
CA VAL A 951 -2.00 -8.65 0.24
C VAL A 951 -3.29 -9.41 -0.04
N THR A 952 -4.32 -8.73 -0.54
CA THR A 952 -5.67 -9.27 -0.70
C THR A 952 -6.07 -9.33 -2.18
N SER A 953 -6.76 -10.40 -2.57
CA SER A 953 -7.35 -10.62 -3.89
C SER A 953 -8.87 -10.88 -3.77
N ALA A 954 -9.50 -11.48 -4.79
CA ALA A 954 -10.93 -11.75 -4.79
C ALA A 954 -11.37 -12.80 -3.75
N ASN A 955 -10.56 -13.84 -3.55
CA ASN A 955 -10.89 -15.01 -2.74
C ASN A 955 -9.81 -15.34 -1.69
N TYR A 956 -8.64 -14.68 -1.73
CA TYR A 956 -7.51 -14.99 -0.87
C TYR A 956 -6.89 -13.75 -0.23
N LYS A 957 -6.22 -13.97 0.91
CA LYS A 957 -5.39 -12.96 1.58
C LYS A 957 -4.07 -13.63 1.96
N PHE A 958 -2.96 -13.08 1.45
CA PHE A 958 -1.61 -13.48 1.82
C PHE A 958 -1.15 -12.58 2.96
N HIS A 959 -0.87 -13.17 4.13
CA HIS A 959 -0.51 -12.46 5.35
C HIS A 959 0.96 -12.69 5.66
N GLY A 960 1.63 -11.62 6.10
CA GLY A 960 2.91 -11.70 6.78
C GLY A 960 2.76 -11.74 8.30
N ASN A 961 3.85 -12.07 9.00
CA ASN A 961 3.89 -12.05 10.46
C ASN A 961 5.22 -11.44 10.98
N THR A 962 5.30 -11.20 12.30
CA THR A 962 6.56 -10.76 12.97
C THR A 962 6.99 -11.68 14.12
N TYR A 963 6.16 -12.67 14.44
CA TYR A 963 6.30 -13.59 15.58
C TYR A 963 5.65 -14.93 15.23
N ALA A 964 5.62 -15.91 16.14
CA ALA A 964 5.10 -17.25 15.90
C ALA A 964 3.67 -17.44 16.46
N PRO A 965 2.59 -16.90 15.83
CA PRO A 965 1.23 -17.18 16.26
C PRO A 965 0.86 -18.65 16.02
N LYS A 966 -0.11 -19.14 16.78
CA LYS A 966 -0.71 -20.46 16.57
C LYS A 966 -2.05 -20.32 15.85
N LEU A 967 -2.10 -20.65 14.57
CA LEU A 967 -3.24 -20.43 13.67
C LEU A 967 -3.85 -21.75 13.17
N LYS A 968 -5.13 -21.70 12.79
CA LYS A 968 -5.92 -22.78 12.19
C LYS A 968 -6.68 -22.23 10.97
N ASN A 969 -7.10 -23.11 10.06
CA ASN A 969 -7.81 -22.78 8.82
C ASN A 969 -6.98 -21.80 7.95
N VAL A 970 -5.71 -22.11 7.79
CA VAL A 970 -4.72 -21.33 7.03
C VAL A 970 -3.96 -22.25 6.09
N TYR A 971 -3.44 -21.71 4.98
CA TYR A 971 -2.45 -22.39 4.16
C TYR A 971 -1.05 -22.00 4.61
N ILE A 972 -0.21 -22.99 4.89
CA ILE A 972 1.18 -22.81 5.37
C ILE A 972 2.10 -23.48 4.38
N LEU A 973 3.22 -22.85 4.06
CA LEU A 973 4.25 -23.40 3.17
C LEU A 973 4.72 -24.76 3.68
N ASN A 974 4.82 -25.75 2.78
CA ASN A 974 5.35 -27.07 3.11
C ASN A 974 6.87 -27.06 3.28
N ASP A 975 7.39 -28.10 3.93
CA ASP A 975 8.83 -28.24 4.20
C ASP A 975 9.64 -28.36 2.88
N GLU A 976 9.02 -28.81 1.78
CA GLU A 976 9.63 -28.86 0.45
C GLU A 976 9.58 -27.54 -0.34
N GLY A 977 9.02 -26.45 0.22
CA GLY A 977 8.97 -25.14 -0.44
C GLY A 977 8.27 -25.10 -1.81
N THR A 978 7.32 -25.99 -2.05
CA THR A 978 6.64 -26.19 -3.36
C THR A 978 5.17 -25.79 -3.37
N ALA A 979 4.52 -25.72 -2.20
CA ALA A 979 3.12 -25.32 -2.07
C ALA A 979 2.78 -24.79 -0.67
N PHE A 980 1.80 -23.91 -0.57
CA PHE A 980 1.11 -23.66 0.70
C PHE A 980 -0.01 -24.70 0.88
N GLU A 981 0.03 -25.50 1.94
CA GLU A 981 -0.98 -26.54 2.24
C GLU A 981 -2.03 -26.09 3.26
N TYR A 982 -3.31 -26.36 3.00
CA TYR A 982 -4.40 -26.01 3.91
C TYR A 982 -4.38 -26.86 5.17
N THR A 983 -4.41 -26.23 6.35
CA THR A 983 -4.52 -26.93 7.63
C THR A 983 -5.65 -26.40 8.49
N THR A 984 -6.52 -27.32 8.94
CA THR A 984 -7.61 -27.07 9.90
C THR A 984 -7.16 -27.22 11.36
N ALA A 985 -5.98 -27.79 11.58
CA ALA A 985 -5.37 -27.94 12.90
C ALA A 985 -4.61 -26.66 13.31
N ALA A 986 -4.51 -26.42 14.61
CA ALA A 986 -3.77 -25.27 15.14
C ALA A 986 -2.24 -25.52 15.05
N LYS A 987 -1.57 -25.04 14.00
CA LYS A 987 -0.11 -25.06 13.84
C LYS A 987 0.51 -23.73 14.31
N ALA A 988 1.72 -23.77 14.86
CA ALA A 988 2.51 -22.56 15.11
C ALA A 988 3.28 -22.20 13.83
N LEU A 989 3.32 -20.91 13.48
CA LEU A 989 4.10 -20.43 12.33
C LEU A 989 5.56 -20.14 12.70
N THR A 990 6.45 -20.22 11.72
CA THR A 990 7.79 -19.64 11.79
C THR A 990 7.67 -18.11 11.86
N PRO A 991 8.47 -17.40 12.69
CA PRO A 991 8.51 -15.94 12.68
C PRO A 991 8.93 -15.40 11.31
N MET A 992 8.36 -14.26 10.92
CA MET A 992 8.54 -13.61 9.62
C MET A 992 8.04 -14.39 8.39
N ALA A 993 7.64 -15.65 8.53
CA ALA A 993 7.00 -16.42 7.47
C ALA A 993 5.59 -15.92 7.11
N SER A 994 5.19 -16.15 5.86
CA SER A 994 3.89 -15.76 5.33
C SER A 994 2.92 -16.94 5.25
N TYR A 995 1.62 -16.67 5.14
CA TYR A 995 0.56 -17.69 5.06
C TYR A 995 -0.67 -17.17 4.32
N PHE A 996 -1.48 -18.04 3.73
CA PHE A 996 -2.76 -17.63 3.13
C PHE A 996 -3.95 -17.92 4.04
N THR A 997 -4.98 -17.08 3.96
CA THR A 997 -6.38 -17.41 4.29
C THR A 997 -7.22 -17.31 3.03
N THR A 998 -8.28 -18.11 2.92
CA THR A 998 -9.28 -18.00 1.85
C THR A 998 -10.64 -17.56 2.39
N GLU A 999 -11.43 -16.92 1.53
CA GLU A 999 -12.86 -16.65 1.75
C GLU A 999 -13.75 -17.67 1.01
N LEU A 1000 -13.16 -18.64 0.30
CA LEU A 1000 -13.89 -19.77 -0.29
C LEU A 1000 -14.44 -20.72 0.80
N PRO A 1001 -15.63 -21.31 0.59
CA PRO A 1001 -16.11 -22.41 1.44
C PRO A 1001 -15.14 -23.61 1.41
N ASP A 1002 -15.02 -24.35 2.52
CA ASP A 1002 -14.17 -25.56 2.63
C ASP A 1002 -14.47 -26.64 1.56
N SER A 1003 -15.65 -26.59 0.92
CA SER A 1003 -16.03 -27.49 -0.19
C SER A 1003 -15.51 -27.09 -1.58
N VAL A 1004 -14.96 -25.88 -1.70
CA VAL A 1004 -14.45 -25.27 -2.94
C VAL A 1004 -12.98 -24.86 -2.81
N ALA A 1005 -12.54 -24.52 -1.59
CA ALA A 1005 -11.15 -24.22 -1.27
C ALA A 1005 -10.21 -25.36 -1.71
N PRO A 1006 -9.14 -25.09 -2.48
CA PRO A 1006 -8.19 -26.11 -2.89
C PRO A 1006 -7.41 -26.65 -1.68
N ALA A 1007 -6.93 -27.90 -1.75
CA ALA A 1007 -6.14 -28.50 -0.67
C ALA A 1007 -4.75 -27.85 -0.52
N SER A 1008 -4.18 -27.34 -1.61
CA SER A 1008 -2.91 -26.63 -1.63
C SER A 1008 -2.91 -25.52 -2.68
N ILE A 1009 -1.98 -24.59 -2.53
CA ILE A 1009 -1.68 -23.50 -3.46
C ILE A 1009 -0.26 -23.77 -3.96
N VAL A 1010 -0.14 -24.25 -5.20
CA VAL A 1010 1.15 -24.62 -5.81
C VAL A 1010 1.95 -23.36 -6.15
N LEU A 1011 3.26 -23.39 -5.92
CA LEU A 1011 4.18 -22.31 -6.26
C LEU A 1011 4.74 -22.47 -7.68
N PRO A 1012 5.14 -21.38 -8.36
CA PRO A 1012 5.76 -21.48 -9.68
C PRO A 1012 7.10 -22.23 -9.60
N ASP A 1013 7.53 -22.81 -10.72
CA ASP A 1013 8.88 -23.36 -10.83
C ASP A 1013 9.93 -22.27 -10.54
N ILE A 1014 10.99 -22.63 -9.80
CA ILE A 1014 12.13 -21.74 -9.56
C ILE A 1014 12.86 -21.53 -10.90
N PRO A 1015 13.13 -20.28 -11.31
CA PRO A 1015 13.80 -20.02 -12.58
C PRO A 1015 15.19 -20.68 -12.63
N VAL A 1016 15.51 -21.32 -13.76
CA VAL A 1016 16.86 -21.86 -13.97
C VAL A 1016 17.77 -20.76 -14.50
N VAL A 1017 18.88 -20.48 -13.80
CA VAL A 1017 19.93 -19.59 -14.31
C VAL A 1017 20.58 -20.26 -15.53
N ALA A 1018 20.29 -19.74 -16.71
CA ALA A 1018 20.94 -20.20 -17.94
C ALA A 1018 22.35 -19.60 -18.01
N VAL A 1019 23.35 -20.38 -17.56
CA VAL A 1019 24.77 -20.02 -17.67
C VAL A 1019 25.09 -19.74 -19.14
N ARG A 1020 25.40 -18.49 -19.46
CA ARG A 1020 25.73 -18.06 -20.81
C ARG A 1020 27.22 -18.21 -21.03
N GLU A 1021 27.61 -19.40 -21.46
CA GLU A 1021 28.99 -19.70 -21.86
C GLU A 1021 29.29 -19.26 -23.30
N ALA A 1022 30.54 -18.88 -23.57
CA ALA A 1022 31.05 -18.78 -24.94
C ALA A 1022 32.52 -19.20 -25.03
N THR A 1023 32.92 -19.56 -26.25
CA THR A 1023 34.30 -19.85 -26.62
C THR A 1023 34.74 -18.93 -27.74
N LEU A 1024 35.80 -18.17 -27.51
CA LEU A 1024 36.51 -17.37 -28.51
C LEU A 1024 37.73 -18.17 -28.97
N ASP A 1025 37.61 -18.84 -30.11
CA ASP A 1025 38.64 -19.74 -30.65
C ASP A 1025 39.40 -19.06 -31.81
N GLU A 1026 40.72 -18.97 -31.68
CA GLU A 1026 41.59 -18.35 -32.68
C GLU A 1026 41.55 -19.02 -34.07
N MET A 1027 41.07 -20.27 -34.14
CA MET A 1027 40.89 -21.02 -35.39
C MET A 1027 39.49 -20.87 -36.00
N SER A 1028 38.58 -20.13 -35.34
CA SER A 1028 37.18 -20.00 -35.76
C SER A 1028 36.96 -18.92 -36.82
N SER A 1029 35.97 -19.16 -37.69
CA SER A 1029 35.39 -18.16 -38.60
C SER A 1029 34.04 -17.60 -38.11
N GLU A 1030 33.52 -18.06 -36.97
CA GLU A 1030 32.23 -17.60 -36.42
C GLU A 1030 32.35 -16.17 -35.88
N PRO A 1031 31.34 -15.30 -36.10
CA PRO A 1031 31.36 -13.91 -35.67
C PRO A 1031 31.36 -13.80 -34.13
N VAL A 1032 32.01 -12.76 -33.61
CA VAL A 1032 31.90 -12.42 -32.19
C VAL A 1032 30.49 -11.89 -31.91
N ILE A 1033 29.81 -12.47 -30.91
CA ILE A 1033 28.44 -12.12 -30.53
C ILE A 1033 28.47 -11.21 -29.29
N ALA A 1034 27.69 -10.13 -29.32
CA ALA A 1034 27.56 -9.22 -28.18
C ALA A 1034 26.77 -9.84 -27.02
N GLY A 1035 27.13 -9.47 -25.79
CA GLY A 1035 26.44 -9.83 -24.57
C GLY A 1035 27.38 -10.01 -23.37
N THR A 1036 26.77 -10.29 -22.22
CA THR A 1036 27.51 -10.67 -21.01
C THR A 1036 27.53 -12.20 -20.91
N TYR A 1037 28.70 -12.74 -20.59
CA TYR A 1037 29.00 -14.16 -20.51
C TYR A 1037 29.49 -14.49 -19.11
N ASP A 1038 28.86 -15.48 -18.47
CA ASP A 1038 29.21 -15.89 -17.11
C ASP A 1038 30.55 -16.65 -17.10
N VAL A 1039 30.80 -17.42 -18.16
CA VAL A 1039 32.09 -18.06 -18.48
C VAL A 1039 32.46 -17.79 -19.94
N LEU A 1040 33.63 -17.20 -20.17
CA LEU A 1040 34.20 -16.94 -21.50
C LEU A 1040 35.55 -17.64 -21.62
N THR A 1041 35.66 -18.61 -22.53
CA THR A 1041 36.90 -19.34 -22.80
C THR A 1041 37.60 -18.76 -24.01
N LEU A 1042 38.77 -18.14 -23.84
CA LEU A 1042 39.64 -17.71 -24.94
C LEU A 1042 40.62 -18.85 -25.28
N LYS A 1043 40.33 -19.58 -26.36
CA LYS A 1043 41.25 -20.59 -26.92
C LYS A 1043 42.23 -19.90 -27.84
N ARG A 1044 43.40 -19.57 -27.31
CA ARG A 1044 44.44 -18.88 -28.04
C ARG A 1044 45.82 -19.27 -27.55
N THR A 1045 46.66 -19.69 -28.50
CA THR A 1045 48.08 -19.93 -28.30
C THR A 1045 48.85 -18.61 -28.24
N PHE A 1046 49.73 -18.48 -27.25
CA PHE A 1046 50.70 -17.39 -27.15
C PHE A 1046 52.14 -17.93 -27.07
N GLU A 1047 53.06 -17.31 -27.79
CA GLU A 1047 54.48 -17.65 -27.72
C GLU A 1047 55.19 -16.93 -26.57
N ALA A 1048 56.28 -17.48 -26.05
CA ALA A 1048 57.14 -16.77 -25.10
C ALA A 1048 57.90 -15.65 -25.85
N GLY A 1049 57.71 -14.40 -25.43
CA GLY A 1049 58.17 -13.20 -26.13
C GLY A 1049 57.02 -12.26 -26.50
N TYR A 1050 57.20 -11.48 -27.57
CA TYR A 1050 56.23 -10.50 -28.04
C TYR A 1050 55.11 -11.12 -28.89
N ASN A 1051 53.87 -10.77 -28.56
CA ASN A 1051 52.65 -11.20 -29.25
C ASN A 1051 51.78 -9.97 -29.55
N THR A 1052 51.10 -9.93 -30.69
CA THR A 1052 50.05 -8.93 -30.97
C THR A 1052 48.68 -9.40 -30.48
N ILE A 1053 47.88 -8.56 -29.83
CA ILE A 1053 46.59 -8.92 -29.24
C ILE A 1053 45.50 -7.90 -29.59
N CYS A 1054 44.30 -8.39 -29.91
CA CYS A 1054 43.07 -7.59 -30.00
C CYS A 1054 41.93 -8.45 -29.45
N LEU A 1055 41.21 -7.95 -28.44
CA LEU A 1055 40.14 -8.68 -27.76
C LEU A 1055 38.80 -7.92 -27.86
N PRO A 1056 37.66 -8.61 -27.94
CA PRO A 1056 36.33 -7.99 -27.96
C PRO A 1056 35.83 -7.55 -26.57
N PHE A 1057 36.65 -7.68 -25.53
CA PHE A 1057 36.37 -7.30 -24.15
C PHE A 1057 37.60 -6.59 -23.53
N ALA A 1058 37.38 -5.87 -22.44
CA ALA A 1058 38.45 -5.17 -21.72
C ALA A 1058 39.18 -6.11 -20.73
N VAL A 1059 40.44 -5.80 -20.42
CA VAL A 1059 41.24 -6.50 -19.40
C VAL A 1059 41.81 -5.45 -18.44
N ASP A 1060 41.25 -5.39 -17.23
CA ASP A 1060 41.64 -4.40 -16.21
C ASP A 1060 42.83 -4.84 -15.34
N ASP A 1061 43.21 -6.12 -15.38
CA ASP A 1061 44.40 -6.66 -14.72
C ASP A 1061 45.10 -7.67 -15.65
N ILE A 1062 46.13 -7.19 -16.35
CA ILE A 1062 46.95 -7.99 -17.27
C ILE A 1062 47.61 -9.17 -16.55
N ALA A 1063 48.06 -8.98 -15.30
CA ALA A 1063 48.78 -9.99 -14.54
C ALA A 1063 47.88 -11.16 -14.14
N SER A 1064 46.59 -10.87 -13.84
CA SER A 1064 45.60 -11.90 -13.53
C SER A 1064 45.26 -12.81 -14.73
N VAL A 1065 45.27 -12.27 -15.95
CA VAL A 1065 44.87 -12.97 -17.18
C VAL A 1065 46.05 -13.66 -17.89
N PHE A 1066 47.22 -13.02 -17.90
CA PHE A 1066 48.36 -13.43 -18.70
C PHE A 1066 49.62 -13.79 -17.89
N GLY A 1067 49.53 -13.75 -16.56
CA GLY A 1067 50.61 -14.10 -15.64
C GLY A 1067 51.37 -12.89 -15.08
N GLN A 1068 51.96 -13.08 -13.89
CA GLN A 1068 52.45 -12.00 -13.02
C GLN A 1068 53.47 -11.03 -13.66
N ASP A 1069 54.27 -11.52 -14.60
CA ASP A 1069 55.35 -10.77 -15.26
C ASP A 1069 54.99 -10.37 -16.72
N ALA A 1070 53.72 -10.54 -17.14
CA ALA A 1070 53.22 -10.10 -18.44
C ALA A 1070 53.18 -8.56 -18.54
N GLN A 1071 53.44 -8.02 -19.74
CA GLN A 1071 53.48 -6.56 -19.98
C GLN A 1071 52.76 -6.21 -21.27
N ALA A 1072 51.81 -5.28 -21.26
CA ALA A 1072 51.16 -4.80 -22.47
C ALA A 1072 51.62 -3.38 -22.88
N TYR A 1073 51.44 -3.08 -24.15
CA TYR A 1073 51.92 -1.86 -24.78
C TYR A 1073 50.93 -1.32 -25.83
N GLU A 1074 50.60 -0.03 -25.74
CA GLU A 1074 49.80 0.73 -26.71
C GLU A 1074 50.68 1.32 -27.83
N PHE A 1075 50.19 1.34 -29.06
CA PHE A 1075 50.88 1.98 -30.19
C PHE A 1075 50.91 3.50 -30.02
N PHE A 1076 52.09 4.07 -29.76
CA PHE A 1076 52.27 5.50 -29.49
C PHE A 1076 52.37 6.35 -30.77
N GLY A 1077 53.17 5.93 -31.75
CA GLY A 1077 53.41 6.64 -33.02
C GLY A 1077 54.85 6.47 -33.55
N LEU A 1078 55.24 7.26 -34.55
CA LEU A 1078 56.59 7.23 -35.13
C LEU A 1078 57.58 8.23 -34.49
N MET A 1079 58.83 7.81 -34.39
CA MET A 1079 59.98 8.65 -34.03
C MET A 1079 61.20 8.20 -34.87
N GLY A 1080 61.54 8.95 -35.91
CA GLY A 1080 62.53 8.50 -36.89
C GLY A 1080 62.05 7.26 -37.65
N ASN A 1081 62.88 6.21 -37.72
CA ASN A 1081 62.54 4.93 -38.35
C ASN A 1081 61.96 3.90 -37.34
N ASP A 1082 61.73 4.31 -36.09
CA ASP A 1082 61.26 3.44 -35.03
C ASP A 1082 59.75 3.60 -34.81
N ILE A 1083 59.05 2.46 -34.69
CA ILE A 1083 57.62 2.33 -34.36
C ILE A 1083 57.53 2.19 -32.83
N ASN A 1084 56.93 3.19 -32.18
CA ASN A 1084 57.04 3.34 -30.73
C ASN A 1084 55.77 2.86 -30.02
N PHE A 1085 55.98 2.18 -28.91
CA PHE A 1085 54.97 1.53 -28.08
C PHE A 1085 55.20 1.89 -26.62
N VAL A 1086 54.15 2.26 -25.89
CA VAL A 1086 54.24 2.68 -24.48
C VAL A 1086 53.51 1.69 -23.61
N LYS A 1087 54.11 1.34 -22.48
CA LYS A 1087 53.58 0.39 -21.49
C LYS A 1087 52.24 0.87 -20.92
N ILE A 1088 51.32 -0.07 -20.74
CA ILE A 1088 49.97 0.14 -20.22
C ILE A 1088 49.60 -0.98 -19.23
N ASP A 1089 48.74 -0.64 -18.28
CA ASP A 1089 48.30 -1.55 -17.22
C ASP A 1089 46.95 -2.24 -17.51
N THR A 1090 46.20 -1.76 -18.51
CA THR A 1090 44.89 -2.31 -18.92
C THR A 1090 44.73 -2.36 -20.45
N LEU A 1091 43.88 -3.25 -20.95
CA LEU A 1091 43.50 -3.35 -22.37
C LEU A 1091 42.04 -2.90 -22.55
N ALA A 1092 41.79 -1.89 -23.39
CA ALA A 1092 40.42 -1.55 -23.80
C ALA A 1092 39.89 -2.51 -24.87
N ALA A 1093 38.60 -2.88 -24.78
CA ALA A 1093 37.90 -3.69 -25.77
C ALA A 1093 38.00 -3.09 -27.19
N GLY A 1094 38.07 -3.95 -28.22
CA GLY A 1094 38.12 -3.51 -29.61
C GLY A 1094 39.48 -3.05 -30.11
N GLN A 1095 40.48 -2.85 -29.25
CA GLN A 1095 41.74 -2.20 -29.65
C GLN A 1095 42.92 -3.16 -29.81
N PRO A 1096 43.83 -2.91 -30.78
CA PRO A 1096 45.05 -3.69 -30.97
C PRO A 1096 46.21 -3.20 -30.08
N TYR A 1097 46.89 -4.14 -29.42
CA TYR A 1097 48.04 -3.93 -28.54
C TYR A 1097 49.16 -4.94 -28.83
N ILE A 1098 50.34 -4.70 -28.26
CA ILE A 1098 51.38 -5.73 -28.10
C ILE A 1098 51.40 -6.19 -26.64
N ILE A 1099 51.55 -7.49 -26.41
CA ILE A 1099 51.81 -8.09 -25.10
C ILE A 1099 53.11 -8.88 -25.13
N TYR A 1100 53.97 -8.66 -24.14
CA TYR A 1100 55.17 -9.46 -23.88
C TYR A 1100 54.87 -10.47 -22.77
N LEU A 1101 55.24 -11.73 -23.00
CA LEU A 1101 55.05 -12.83 -22.07
C LEU A 1101 56.39 -13.54 -21.82
N PRO A 1102 56.79 -13.78 -20.56
CA PRO A 1102 58.05 -14.47 -20.26
C PRO A 1102 57.99 -15.98 -20.55
N GLU A 1103 56.80 -16.58 -20.50
CA GLU A 1103 56.53 -17.98 -20.81
C GLU A 1103 55.37 -18.08 -21.82
N ALA A 1104 55.31 -19.19 -22.56
CA ALA A 1104 54.26 -19.43 -23.55
C ALA A 1104 52.96 -19.90 -22.88
N ILE A 1105 51.81 -19.45 -23.38
CA ILE A 1105 50.49 -19.89 -22.90
C ILE A 1105 49.90 -20.83 -23.95
N SER A 1106 49.75 -22.11 -23.57
CA SER A 1106 49.19 -23.18 -24.40
C SER A 1106 47.90 -23.79 -23.83
N GLU A 1107 47.40 -23.27 -22.72
CA GLU A 1107 46.14 -23.67 -22.10
C GLU A 1107 45.04 -22.64 -22.41
N ASP A 1108 43.78 -23.07 -22.40
CA ASP A 1108 42.64 -22.20 -22.62
C ASP A 1108 42.48 -21.20 -21.46
N ILE A 1109 42.39 -19.90 -21.76
CA ILE A 1109 42.19 -18.87 -20.73
C ILE A 1109 40.69 -18.78 -20.43
N VAL A 1110 40.31 -19.19 -19.22
CA VAL A 1110 38.91 -19.15 -18.74
C VAL A 1110 38.69 -17.89 -17.91
N LEU A 1111 37.73 -17.07 -18.34
CA LEU A 1111 37.37 -15.80 -17.71
C LEU A 1111 35.91 -15.83 -17.23
N SER A 1112 35.61 -15.08 -16.18
CA SER A 1112 34.25 -14.98 -15.62
C SER A 1112 33.67 -13.57 -15.75
N ASN A 1113 32.35 -13.48 -15.92
CA ASN A 1113 31.59 -12.21 -15.98
C ASN A 1113 32.10 -11.21 -17.03
N ILE A 1114 32.41 -11.69 -18.24
CA ILE A 1114 32.91 -10.84 -19.34
C ILE A 1114 31.76 -10.26 -20.16
N SER A 1115 31.75 -8.95 -20.37
CA SER A 1115 30.85 -8.27 -21.31
C SER A 1115 31.55 -7.93 -22.63
N ILE A 1116 30.85 -8.19 -23.73
CA ILE A 1116 31.20 -7.79 -25.10
C ILE A 1116 30.09 -6.86 -25.59
N ASP A 1117 30.43 -5.60 -25.84
CA ASP A 1117 29.48 -4.61 -26.36
C ASP A 1117 29.26 -4.78 -27.87
N GLU A 1118 28.13 -4.32 -28.40
CA GLU A 1118 27.85 -4.38 -29.84
C GLU A 1118 28.97 -3.72 -30.67
N GLU A 1119 29.50 -2.58 -30.21
CA GLU A 1119 30.59 -1.85 -30.86
C GLU A 1119 31.92 -2.62 -30.84
N SER A 1120 32.16 -3.49 -29.83
CA SER A 1120 33.40 -4.27 -29.70
C SER A 1120 33.36 -5.63 -30.40
N THR A 1121 32.22 -6.02 -31.01
CA THR A 1121 32.11 -7.23 -31.85
C THR A 1121 32.93 -7.15 -33.15
N GLN A 1122 33.34 -5.96 -33.56
CA GLN A 1122 34.22 -5.73 -34.70
C GLN A 1122 35.61 -5.30 -34.20
N PRO A 1123 36.72 -5.85 -34.73
CA PRO A 1123 38.04 -5.45 -34.31
C PRO A 1123 38.38 -4.06 -34.84
N GLY A 1124 38.83 -3.20 -33.95
CA GLY A 1124 39.25 -1.83 -34.26
C GLY A 1124 40.65 -1.75 -34.87
N PHE A 1125 41.06 -0.52 -35.16
CA PHE A 1125 42.37 -0.22 -35.69
C PHE A 1125 42.86 1.15 -35.25
N VAL A 1126 44.18 1.29 -35.14
CA VAL A 1126 44.86 2.55 -34.85
C VAL A 1126 45.68 2.94 -36.09
N ILE A 1127 45.48 4.18 -36.55
CA ILE A 1127 46.30 4.79 -37.62
C ILE A 1127 47.07 5.96 -37.02
N LYS A 1128 48.40 5.87 -37.04
CA LYS A 1128 49.30 6.98 -36.67
C LYS A 1128 50.44 7.03 -37.68
N ASP A 1129 50.75 8.22 -38.16
CA ASP A 1129 51.91 8.52 -39.02
C ASP A 1129 52.02 7.63 -40.29
N GLY A 1130 50.90 7.16 -40.82
CA GLY A 1130 50.83 6.29 -42.01
C GLY A 1130 50.96 4.79 -41.73
N ILE A 1131 51.18 4.39 -40.48
CA ILE A 1131 51.16 2.99 -40.05
C ILE A 1131 49.75 2.62 -39.61
N HIS A 1132 49.26 1.48 -40.11
CA HIS A 1132 47.99 0.91 -39.70
C HIS A 1132 48.25 -0.30 -38.80
N PHE A 1133 47.87 -0.21 -37.52
CA PHE A 1133 47.85 -1.36 -36.62
C PHE A 1133 46.39 -1.81 -36.46
N ARG A 1134 46.07 -3.03 -36.90
CA ARG A 1134 44.69 -3.50 -37.10
C ARG A 1134 44.42 -4.79 -36.35
N GLY A 1135 43.34 -4.84 -35.57
CA GLY A 1135 42.88 -6.07 -34.93
C GLY A 1135 42.24 -7.06 -35.91
N ILE A 1136 42.23 -8.33 -35.54
CA ILE A 1136 41.58 -9.45 -36.24
C ILE A 1136 40.97 -10.35 -35.18
N TYR A 1137 39.70 -10.77 -35.32
CA TYR A 1137 39.04 -11.72 -34.41
C TYR A 1137 38.86 -13.13 -34.97
N HIS A 1138 38.97 -13.31 -36.29
CA HIS A 1138 38.66 -14.55 -36.97
C HIS A 1138 39.87 -15.07 -37.73
N LEU A 1139 39.88 -16.36 -38.05
CA LEU A 1139 40.86 -16.93 -38.94
C LEU A 1139 40.69 -16.34 -40.36
N VAL A 1140 41.71 -15.66 -40.86
CA VAL A 1140 41.74 -14.99 -42.17
C VAL A 1140 43.04 -15.30 -42.92
N THR A 1141 43.16 -14.87 -44.18
CA THR A 1141 44.44 -14.88 -44.90
C THR A 1141 45.02 -13.48 -45.00
N SER A 1142 46.34 -13.39 -45.20
CA SER A 1142 47.09 -12.14 -45.42
C SER A 1142 46.51 -11.22 -46.49
N ASP A 1143 45.78 -11.78 -47.46
CA ASP A 1143 45.28 -11.08 -48.63
C ASP A 1143 43.94 -10.35 -48.38
N ILE A 1144 43.45 -10.36 -47.13
CA ILE A 1144 42.22 -9.69 -46.71
C ILE A 1144 42.25 -8.16 -46.89
N TYR A 1145 43.45 -7.56 -46.98
CA TYR A 1145 43.63 -6.14 -47.26
C TYR A 1145 44.45 -5.91 -48.53
N SER A 1146 44.16 -4.82 -49.25
CA SER A 1146 44.91 -4.43 -50.47
C SER A 1146 46.27 -3.78 -50.17
N MET A 1147 46.80 -3.96 -48.96
CA MET A 1147 48.06 -3.41 -48.48
C MET A 1147 48.90 -4.52 -47.88
N GLU A 1148 50.22 -4.40 -47.95
CA GLU A 1148 51.13 -5.42 -47.41
C GLU A 1148 51.06 -5.46 -45.88
N LEU A 1149 51.00 -6.67 -45.33
CA LEU A 1149 50.87 -6.93 -43.90
C LEU A 1149 52.14 -7.52 -43.31
N HIS A 1150 52.42 -7.17 -42.05
CA HIS A 1150 53.57 -7.64 -41.29
C HIS A 1150 53.11 -8.25 -39.96
N LYS A 1151 53.70 -9.39 -39.61
CA LYS A 1151 53.59 -10.04 -38.29
C LYS A 1151 54.69 -9.55 -37.37
N LEU A 1152 54.39 -9.58 -36.08
CA LEU A 1152 55.36 -9.46 -35.01
C LEU A 1152 55.85 -10.86 -34.63
N ASN A 1153 57.16 -11.08 -34.72
CA ASN A 1153 57.79 -12.29 -34.22
C ASN A 1153 58.09 -12.14 -32.72
N ALA A 1154 58.19 -13.27 -32.02
CA ALA A 1154 58.40 -13.31 -30.56
C ALA A 1154 59.66 -12.57 -30.07
N ASP A 1155 60.67 -12.41 -30.93
CA ASP A 1155 61.91 -11.67 -30.67
C ASP A 1155 61.77 -10.14 -30.80
N GLY A 1156 60.59 -9.64 -31.18
CA GLY A 1156 60.32 -8.22 -31.39
C GLY A 1156 60.63 -7.71 -32.80
N THR A 1157 60.98 -8.60 -33.74
CA THR A 1157 61.17 -8.24 -35.16
C THR A 1157 59.85 -8.24 -35.93
N LEU A 1158 59.81 -7.45 -37.01
CA LEU A 1158 58.68 -7.41 -37.95
C LEU A 1158 59.04 -8.18 -39.21
N GLU A 1159 58.17 -9.10 -39.61
CA GLU A 1159 58.31 -9.91 -40.82
C GLU A 1159 57.07 -9.74 -41.70
N LYS A 1160 57.27 -9.67 -43.01
CA LYS A 1160 56.17 -9.55 -43.98
C LYS A 1160 55.46 -10.90 -44.16
N TYR A 1161 54.13 -10.90 -44.10
CA TYR A 1161 53.33 -12.09 -44.41
C TYR A 1161 53.53 -12.51 -45.88
N ALA A 1162 53.66 -13.82 -46.12
CA ALA A 1162 53.60 -14.38 -47.46
C ALA A 1162 52.15 -14.31 -48.01
N PRO A 1163 51.93 -14.11 -49.32
CA PRO A 1163 50.59 -14.10 -49.90
C PRO A 1163 49.84 -15.42 -49.62
N GLY A 1164 48.59 -15.30 -49.15
CA GLY A 1164 47.77 -16.41 -48.68
C GLY A 1164 48.14 -17.01 -47.32
N GLU A 1165 49.10 -16.45 -46.56
CA GLU A 1165 49.47 -16.95 -45.22
C GLU A 1165 48.30 -16.79 -44.24
N ILE A 1166 48.09 -17.79 -43.39
CA ILE A 1166 46.98 -17.82 -42.43
C ILE A 1166 47.30 -16.91 -41.24
N ILE A 1167 46.32 -16.10 -40.84
CA ILE A 1167 46.34 -15.26 -39.66
C ILE A 1167 45.22 -15.74 -38.74
N ASN A 1168 45.60 -16.37 -37.63
CA ASN A 1168 44.66 -16.80 -36.59
C ASN A 1168 44.02 -15.59 -35.89
N GLY A 1169 42.81 -15.79 -35.36
CA GLY A 1169 42.02 -14.78 -34.66
C GLY A 1169 42.67 -14.19 -33.40
N PHE A 1170 42.02 -13.15 -32.89
CA PHE A 1170 42.38 -12.35 -31.71
C PHE A 1170 43.76 -11.66 -31.76
N ARG A 1171 44.39 -11.59 -32.93
CA ARG A 1171 45.70 -10.95 -33.17
C ARG A 1171 45.54 -9.52 -33.68
N ALA A 1172 46.68 -8.86 -33.91
CA ALA A 1172 46.71 -7.62 -34.66
C ALA A 1172 47.88 -7.64 -35.66
N VAL A 1173 47.76 -6.89 -36.75
CA VAL A 1173 48.74 -6.86 -37.85
C VAL A 1173 49.11 -5.44 -38.22
N PHE A 1174 50.34 -5.27 -38.69
CA PHE A 1174 50.85 -3.99 -39.15
C PHE A 1174 50.76 -3.88 -40.68
N SER A 1175 50.29 -2.74 -41.18
CA SER A 1175 50.59 -2.31 -42.54
C SER A 1175 51.48 -1.07 -42.48
N ILE A 1176 52.65 -1.18 -43.10
CA ILE A 1176 53.79 -0.26 -42.95
C ILE A 1176 54.17 0.21 -44.36
N PRO A 1177 54.29 1.52 -44.61
CA PRO A 1177 54.56 2.04 -45.95
C PRO A 1177 56.04 2.11 -46.34
N TRP A 1178 56.95 1.51 -45.56
CA TRP A 1178 58.39 1.49 -45.80
C TRP A 1178 58.98 0.11 -45.46
N ASP A 1179 60.01 -0.31 -46.22
CA ASP A 1179 60.54 -1.68 -46.20
C ASP A 1179 61.36 -2.05 -44.94
N GLU A 1180 61.82 -1.07 -44.15
CA GLU A 1180 62.65 -1.29 -42.94
C GLU A 1180 62.21 -0.38 -41.79
N MET A 1181 61.64 -0.98 -40.73
CA MET A 1181 61.30 -0.30 -39.46
C MET A 1181 61.57 -1.18 -38.25
N THR A 1182 61.91 -0.58 -37.11
CA THR A 1182 62.19 -1.28 -35.84
C THR A 1182 61.18 -0.93 -34.77
N LEU A 1183 60.78 -1.89 -33.92
CA LEU A 1183 59.90 -1.62 -32.78
C LEU A 1183 60.69 -1.11 -31.56
N ARG A 1184 60.09 -0.17 -30.82
CA ARG A 1184 60.62 0.36 -29.56
C ARG A 1184 59.55 0.39 -28.49
N PHE A 1185 59.88 -0.16 -27.32
CA PHE A 1185 59.00 -0.25 -26.16
C PHE A 1185 59.52 0.67 -25.06
N TYR A 1186 58.65 1.48 -24.47
CA TYR A 1186 58.98 2.45 -23.42
C TYR A 1186 58.12 2.22 -22.17
N GLU A 1187 58.74 2.30 -21.00
CA GLU A 1187 58.03 2.27 -19.71
C GLU A 1187 57.16 3.53 -19.49
N ASP A 1188 57.60 4.71 -19.99
CA ASP A 1188 56.94 6.00 -19.75
C ASP A 1188 56.58 6.74 -21.05
N ALA A 1189 55.38 7.33 -21.11
CA ALA A 1189 54.82 8.05 -22.26
C ALA A 1189 55.52 9.37 -22.67
N THR A 1190 56.66 9.74 -22.08
CA THR A 1190 57.19 11.12 -22.18
C THR A 1190 58.27 11.35 -23.23
N GLY A 1191 58.91 10.30 -23.77
CA GLY A 1191 59.82 10.40 -24.92
C GLY A 1191 61.06 11.29 -24.72
N ILE A 1192 61.53 11.49 -23.48
CA ILE A 1192 62.73 12.30 -23.18
C ILE A 1192 63.85 11.41 -22.65
N VAL A 1193 64.87 11.18 -23.48
CA VAL A 1193 66.19 10.74 -23.01
C VAL A 1193 66.84 11.91 -22.27
N SER A 1194 67.36 11.66 -21.07
CA SER A 1194 67.86 12.68 -20.13
C SER A 1194 68.84 13.68 -20.76
N PRO A 1195 68.59 15.01 -20.68
CA PRO A 1195 69.62 16.01 -20.87
C PRO A 1195 70.32 16.35 -19.55
N LEU A 1196 71.54 15.82 -19.41
CA LEU A 1196 72.77 16.47 -18.91
C LEU A 1196 72.76 17.38 -17.65
N GLY A 1197 73.91 17.38 -16.99
CA GLY A 1197 74.13 18.04 -15.70
C GLY A 1197 74.25 19.56 -15.71
N GLU A 1198 74.30 20.07 -14.47
CA GLU A 1198 74.76 21.40 -14.03
C GLU A 1198 74.28 22.64 -14.80
N THR A 1199 73.25 23.28 -14.23
CA THR A 1199 73.08 24.75 -14.11
C THR A 1199 73.33 25.65 -15.33
N GLU A 1200 72.24 26.24 -15.84
CA GLU A 1200 72.28 27.60 -16.42
C GLU A 1200 71.42 28.57 -15.60
N GLU A 1201 71.92 29.80 -15.42
CA GLU A 1201 71.18 30.90 -14.80
C GLU A 1201 70.08 31.42 -15.75
N GLY A 1202 68.87 31.62 -15.21
CA GLY A 1202 67.82 32.39 -15.92
C GLY A 1202 66.41 31.82 -15.79
N VAL A 1203 66.26 30.51 -15.55
CA VAL A 1203 64.94 29.86 -15.47
C VAL A 1203 64.15 30.39 -14.27
N ALA A 1204 62.93 30.88 -14.52
CA ALA A 1204 62.06 31.40 -13.48
C ALA A 1204 61.39 30.26 -12.71
N ILE A 1205 61.81 30.07 -11.47
CA ILE A 1205 61.23 29.13 -10.50
C ILE A 1205 60.17 29.88 -9.69
N PHE A 1206 59.04 29.24 -9.38
CA PHE A 1206 58.00 29.78 -8.51
C PHE A 1206 57.58 28.74 -7.45
N ASN A 1207 57.03 29.19 -6.32
CA ASN A 1207 56.30 28.30 -5.40
C ASN A 1207 54.84 28.11 -5.85
N VAL A 1208 54.12 27.20 -5.19
CA VAL A 1208 52.69 26.94 -5.45
C VAL A 1208 51.77 28.14 -5.20
N ALA A 1209 52.26 29.21 -4.55
CA ALA A 1209 51.57 30.47 -4.36
C ALA A 1209 51.93 31.54 -5.42
N GLY A 1210 52.67 31.16 -6.47
CA GLY A 1210 53.02 32.06 -7.58
C GLY A 1210 54.16 33.05 -7.29
N GLN A 1211 54.88 32.92 -6.18
CA GLN A 1211 56.00 33.79 -5.83
C GLN A 1211 57.30 33.28 -6.49
N ARG A 1212 58.05 34.16 -7.16
CA ARG A 1212 59.32 33.80 -7.81
C ARG A 1212 60.40 33.46 -6.76
N LEU A 1213 61.12 32.38 -6.99
CA LEU A 1213 62.19 31.86 -6.14
C LEU A 1213 63.54 31.93 -6.86
N ASN A 1214 64.61 32.20 -6.10
CA ASN A 1214 65.98 32.21 -6.63
C ASN A 1214 66.62 30.81 -6.70
N LYS A 1215 65.99 29.80 -6.09
CA LYS A 1215 66.36 28.38 -6.16
C LYS A 1215 65.17 27.52 -5.74
N MET A 1216 65.09 26.28 -6.23
CA MET A 1216 64.04 25.34 -5.83
C MET A 1216 64.09 25.06 -4.32
N GLN A 1217 62.92 25.08 -3.67
CA GLN A 1217 62.70 24.74 -2.27
C GLN A 1217 62.26 23.27 -2.14
N LYS A 1218 62.38 22.68 -0.95
CA LYS A 1218 61.95 21.30 -0.70
C LYS A 1218 60.42 21.22 -0.79
N GLY A 1219 59.88 20.31 -1.60
CA GLY A 1219 58.46 20.24 -1.97
C GLY A 1219 58.18 20.64 -3.42
N ILE A 1220 56.93 21.04 -3.73
CA ILE A 1220 56.50 21.35 -5.10
C ILE A 1220 56.92 22.77 -5.50
N ASN A 1221 57.69 22.85 -6.58
CA ASN A 1221 58.07 24.06 -7.28
C ASN A 1221 57.36 24.12 -8.64
N ILE A 1222 57.27 25.30 -9.24
CA ILE A 1222 56.82 25.47 -10.63
C ILE A 1222 58.00 26.02 -11.43
N VAL A 1223 58.41 25.29 -12.46
CA VAL A 1223 59.55 25.64 -13.33
C VAL A 1223 59.06 25.56 -14.77
N ASN A 1224 59.16 26.68 -15.51
CA ASN A 1224 58.62 26.82 -16.87
C ASN A 1224 57.16 26.30 -17.01
N GLY A 1225 56.31 26.62 -16.03
CA GLY A 1225 54.88 26.24 -16.02
C GLY A 1225 54.58 24.80 -15.62
N LYS A 1226 55.59 23.95 -15.38
CA LYS A 1226 55.42 22.56 -14.92
C LYS A 1226 55.68 22.42 -13.42
N LYS A 1227 54.92 21.56 -12.75
CA LYS A 1227 55.16 21.19 -11.33
C LYS A 1227 56.37 20.26 -11.24
N VAL A 1228 57.32 20.58 -10.37
CA VAL A 1228 58.56 19.82 -10.14
C VAL A 1228 58.74 19.64 -8.63
N LEU A 1229 58.86 18.39 -8.16
CA LEU A 1229 59.13 18.07 -6.76
C LEU A 1229 60.65 18.09 -6.50
N LYS A 1230 61.08 18.61 -5.35
CA LYS A 1230 62.50 18.80 -5.00
C LYS A 1230 62.80 18.57 -3.51
#